data_AF-A0A3D0HZR3-F1
#
_entry.id   AF-A0A3D0HZR3-F1
#
_cell.length_a   1.000
_cell.length_b   1.000
_cell.length_c   1.000
_cell.angle_alpha   90.00
_cell.angle_beta   90.00
_cell.angle_gamma   90.00
#
_symmetry.space_group_name_H-M   'P 1'
#
loop_
_entity.id
_entity.type
_entity.pdbx_description
1 polymer ?
#
loop_
_entity_poly.entity_id
_entity_poly.type
_entity_poly.pdbx_seq_one_letter_code
_entity_poly.pdbx_strand_id
1 'polypeptide(L)'
;MTTRNLFLLLILLIPGFITAQGTRQKICIDSDWKFHPGHASDPLQDFNYKIANIFAKTGKAEGTAIDPKFDDKGWRSLNLPHDWAVELPFEFSGNADMMSHGYKTIGALYPQNSVGWYRKTFPISLSDSGKRLAIQFDGIYRDASVWLNGFYLGTNASGYIGQTFDITDYVSFGSENVLVVRVDATQAEGWFYEGAGIYRHVWLLKTNEVHVAGNGVYIQTKTKGNQAVIDIETTIENESLQRVQCVVQHQILSREGKVLAESSEIPLQAMIHQQKKLSHQVVLPSPNLWSPETPYIYQVKTIVRANNMLVDEVVTKFGIRTIRIDPKRGLLVNGKPVKIKGVNCHQDHAGVGSAIPDYLHFYRLNLLRRMGVNAYRTSHHPPSPELLDACDSLGILVMDETRLLNSGKEYEDQFRRLILRDRNHPSVFIWSIGNEEGYVQRTGTGKRLALSSMALVSELDPSRTCTYAADMANEFTGINEVIPVRGFNYREKAMADYHRDHPLQPVIGTEMGSTVTTRGIYQADSVEGYLPDQDITAPWWASRAEDWWPIAAAHNWMSGGFIWTGFDYRGEPTPYQWPNINSHFGVMDMCGFPKNIYYYYASWWTDNDILHISPHWNWQGSEGKTIKVWVNSNADEVELSLNGKSLGRKTMRRNSHLNWDVNYEPGILKAIAWKNGREISTKVETTGKPYELVLTPYKTTLFADGKDAVVVNISVIDSLGREVPDAMNLVNITLSGDARIIGVGNGDPSCHEPDKCMVGQWQRSLFNGKAQLILQAGSKQGIVMLEATSKGLYKASSELHTIPAYKPAGSFTAHRTSGQKQKMNLSDKILGADISHLPELEAHGMKFYDNGTEKDAIEILKDHGFNYIRLRIFNNPSAKNGYSPNKGFCDLDHTLQMALRVKKAGMKLLLDFHYSDYWADPQKQNKPEEWKNLQPEKIPEAIRSYTRKVLLAFQKQGTLPDMVQIGNEINHGMIWPEGHIGNPGNLAAFIKAGAEGVKSVDTNILIMLHVALGGQIDETIFWFDNMFSRGADCDLIGLSYYPRWHGTLADLDFTLRQIIDRYGKPVNVVEYSHMKSEVNETVFNLPDRMGTGTFIWEPLSTWEKVFDGTGHSTPLIGTYDEISRKFIKKQN
;
A
#
# COMPACT_ATOMS: atom_id res chain seq x y z
N MET A 1 -50.69 -35.27 -73.73
CA MET A 1 -51.40 -35.89 -72.59
C MET A 1 -50.39 -36.74 -71.84
N THR A 2 -50.11 -36.67 -70.55
CA THR A 2 -50.52 -35.82 -69.41
C THR A 2 -49.75 -36.37 -68.21
N THR A 3 -49.18 -35.48 -67.38
CA THR A 3 -48.95 -35.61 -65.90
C THR A 3 -48.00 -36.71 -65.38
N ARG A 4 -47.20 -36.60 -64.31
CA ARG A 4 -47.24 -35.75 -63.11
C ARG A 4 -45.93 -35.85 -62.29
N ASN A 5 -45.64 -34.78 -61.55
CA ASN A 5 -44.56 -34.48 -60.60
C ASN A 5 -44.15 -35.55 -59.57
N LEU A 6 -42.86 -35.54 -59.17
CA LEU A 6 -42.45 -35.55 -57.76
C LEU A 6 -41.01 -34.96 -57.62
N PHE A 7 -40.89 -33.72 -57.12
CA PHE A 7 -39.63 -33.15 -56.62
C PHE A 7 -39.69 -33.23 -55.09
N LEU A 8 -38.75 -33.95 -54.47
CA LEU A 8 -38.59 -34.01 -53.02
C LEU A 8 -37.99 -32.70 -52.50
N LEU A 9 -38.68 -32.04 -51.58
CA LEU A 9 -38.13 -30.99 -50.71
C LEU A 9 -37.69 -31.68 -49.40
N LEU A 10 -36.38 -31.78 -49.16
CA LEU A 10 -35.84 -32.15 -47.85
C LEU A 10 -35.75 -30.87 -46.99
N ILE A 11 -36.62 -30.75 -45.99
CA ILE A 11 -36.48 -29.76 -44.92
C ILE A 11 -35.53 -30.36 -43.88
N LEU A 12 -34.27 -29.93 -43.91
CA LEU A 12 -33.31 -30.16 -42.83
C LEU A 12 -33.55 -29.10 -41.75
N LEU A 13 -34.31 -29.49 -40.72
CA LEU A 13 -34.34 -28.83 -39.42
C LEU A 13 -32.98 -29.06 -38.75
N ILE A 14 -32.08 -28.07 -38.84
CA ILE A 14 -30.87 -28.03 -38.03
C ILE A 14 -31.30 -27.60 -36.62
N PRO A 15 -31.07 -28.39 -35.56
CA PRO A 15 -31.30 -27.93 -34.21
C PRO A 15 -30.22 -26.88 -33.89
N GLY A 16 -30.66 -25.64 -33.65
CA GLY A 16 -29.78 -24.60 -33.14
C GLY A 16 -29.19 -25.06 -31.81
N PHE A 17 -27.88 -25.27 -31.78
CA PHE A 17 -27.15 -25.43 -30.53
C PHE A 17 -27.28 -24.12 -29.76
N ILE A 18 -28.22 -24.06 -28.80
CA ILE A 18 -28.25 -23.03 -27.77
C ILE A 18 -27.12 -23.38 -26.81
N THR A 19 -25.89 -23.01 -27.17
CA THR A 19 -24.80 -22.94 -26.20
C THR A 19 -25.16 -21.83 -25.23
N ALA A 20 -25.24 -22.14 -23.93
CA ALA A 20 -25.34 -21.14 -22.88
C ALA A 20 -24.17 -20.15 -23.05
N GLN A 21 -24.44 -18.97 -23.62
CA GLN A 21 -23.44 -17.94 -23.83
C GLN A 21 -23.07 -17.36 -22.46
N GLY A 22 -21.80 -17.51 -22.07
CA GLY A 22 -21.28 -16.89 -20.86
C GLY A 22 -21.40 -15.37 -20.91
N THR A 23 -21.51 -14.75 -19.74
CA THR A 23 -21.47 -13.29 -19.55
C THR A 23 -20.12 -12.70 -19.96
N ARG A 24 -20.02 -11.36 -19.99
CA ARG A 24 -18.77 -10.63 -20.23
C ARG A 24 -17.60 -11.18 -19.41
N GLN A 25 -16.42 -11.18 -20.03
CA GLN A 25 -15.15 -11.54 -19.39
C GLN A 25 -14.11 -10.45 -19.66
N LYS A 26 -13.38 -10.03 -18.62
CA LYS A 26 -12.18 -9.21 -18.72
C LYS A 26 -11.03 -10.04 -18.14
N ILE A 27 -10.16 -10.55 -19.01
CA ILE A 27 -9.12 -11.52 -18.67
C ILE A 27 -7.77 -10.83 -18.76
N CYS A 28 -7.03 -10.75 -17.66
CA CYS A 28 -5.64 -10.29 -17.68
C CYS A 28 -4.80 -11.31 -18.45
N ILE A 29 -4.04 -10.85 -19.44
CA ILE A 29 -3.21 -11.70 -20.28
C ILE A 29 -1.72 -11.35 -20.16
N ASP A 30 -1.29 -10.84 -19.01
CA ASP A 30 0.07 -10.39 -18.73
C ASP A 30 1.10 -11.51 -18.65
N SER A 31 0.69 -12.76 -18.43
CA SER A 31 1.60 -13.90 -18.34
C SER A 31 2.12 -14.35 -19.70
N ASP A 32 3.32 -14.95 -19.73
CA ASP A 32 3.83 -15.72 -20.88
C ASP A 32 4.03 -14.90 -22.17
N TRP A 33 4.60 -13.71 -22.07
CA TRP A 33 5.02 -12.92 -23.22
C TRP A 33 6.45 -13.24 -23.65
N LYS A 34 6.72 -13.06 -24.93
CA LYS A 34 8.07 -13.05 -25.51
C LYS A 34 8.50 -11.61 -25.74
N PHE A 35 9.77 -11.32 -25.45
CA PHE A 35 10.38 -10.01 -25.64
C PHE A 35 11.75 -10.09 -26.31
N HIS A 36 12.02 -9.14 -27.21
CA HIS A 36 13.32 -8.95 -27.80
C HIS A 36 13.57 -7.45 -28.12
N PRO A 37 14.77 -6.92 -27.89
CA PRO A 37 15.12 -5.57 -28.35
C PRO A 37 15.12 -5.50 -29.88
N GLY A 38 14.54 -4.45 -30.44
CA GLY A 38 14.64 -4.09 -31.86
C GLY A 38 15.73 -3.05 -32.09
N HIS A 39 15.62 -2.29 -33.19
CA HIS A 39 16.54 -1.18 -33.47
C HIS A 39 15.80 0.00 -34.10
N ALA A 40 16.01 1.22 -33.59
CA ALA A 40 15.29 2.40 -34.08
C ALA A 40 15.68 2.82 -35.49
N SER A 41 16.95 2.63 -35.87
CA SER A 41 17.54 3.14 -37.12
C SER A 41 18.07 2.09 -38.10
N ASP A 42 18.03 0.79 -37.74
CA ASP A 42 18.54 -0.29 -38.60
C ASP A 42 17.42 -1.32 -38.81
N PRO A 43 16.72 -1.24 -39.95
CA PRO A 43 15.63 -2.15 -40.29
C PRO A 43 16.01 -3.64 -40.26
N LEU A 44 17.27 -4.02 -40.52
CA LEU A 44 17.69 -5.42 -40.47
C LEU A 44 17.73 -5.94 -39.03
N GLN A 45 18.17 -5.11 -38.10
CA GLN A 45 18.15 -5.38 -36.66
C GLN A 45 16.77 -5.17 -36.03
N ASP A 46 15.84 -4.55 -36.76
CA ASP A 46 14.43 -4.37 -36.40
C ASP A 46 13.52 -5.40 -37.10
N PHE A 47 14.00 -6.63 -37.28
CA PHE A 47 13.26 -7.75 -37.88
C PHE A 47 12.69 -7.45 -39.28
N ASN A 48 13.48 -6.78 -40.13
CA ASN A 48 13.10 -6.34 -41.47
C ASN A 48 11.87 -5.41 -41.51
N TYR A 49 11.48 -4.84 -40.37
CA TYR A 49 10.43 -3.83 -40.32
C TYR A 49 10.85 -2.62 -41.15
N LYS A 50 9.98 -2.12 -42.04
CA LYS A 50 10.24 -1.12 -43.09
C LYS A 50 11.00 -1.61 -44.33
N ILE A 51 11.60 -2.81 -44.33
CA ILE A 51 12.11 -3.45 -45.56
C ILE A 51 11.01 -4.29 -46.21
N ALA A 52 10.34 -5.13 -45.41
CA ALA A 52 9.27 -5.98 -45.90
C ALA A 52 8.03 -5.15 -46.27
N ASN A 53 7.43 -5.43 -47.44
CA ASN A 53 6.22 -4.75 -47.90
C ASN A 53 4.95 -5.38 -47.29
N ILE A 54 4.78 -5.17 -45.97
CA ILE A 54 3.71 -5.77 -45.16
C ILE A 54 2.31 -5.20 -45.44
N PHE A 55 2.22 -4.02 -46.07
CA PHE A 55 0.95 -3.38 -46.40
C PHE A 55 0.48 -3.62 -47.85
N ALA A 56 1.28 -4.30 -48.68
CA ALA A 56 0.89 -4.59 -50.07
C ALA A 56 -0.29 -5.57 -50.18
N LYS A 57 -0.51 -6.42 -49.17
CA LYS A 57 -1.59 -7.42 -49.11
C LYS A 57 -2.04 -7.60 -47.67
N THR A 58 -3.34 -7.75 -47.45
CA THR A 58 -3.93 -7.94 -46.12
C THR A 58 -3.35 -9.19 -45.44
N GLY A 59 -2.90 -9.05 -44.19
CA GLY A 59 -2.34 -10.15 -43.38
C GLY A 59 -0.92 -10.59 -43.77
N LYS A 60 -0.29 -9.95 -44.76
CA LYS A 60 1.05 -10.30 -45.22
C LYS A 60 2.12 -9.82 -44.25
N ALA A 61 2.99 -10.72 -43.79
CA ALA A 61 4.03 -10.41 -42.81
C ALA A 61 5.32 -11.23 -42.96
N GLU A 62 5.49 -12.01 -44.03
CA GLU A 62 6.60 -12.96 -44.14
C GLU A 62 7.97 -12.28 -44.06
N GLY A 63 8.90 -12.92 -43.36
CA GLY A 63 10.26 -12.41 -43.16
C GLY A 63 10.38 -11.35 -42.06
N THR A 64 9.32 -11.11 -41.28
CA THR A 64 9.31 -10.18 -40.14
C THR A 64 8.89 -10.87 -38.85
N ALA A 65 9.10 -10.21 -37.71
CA ALA A 65 8.57 -10.65 -36.41
C ALA A 65 7.04 -10.51 -36.29
N ILE A 66 6.35 -9.95 -37.29
CA ILE A 66 4.88 -9.83 -37.33
C ILE A 66 4.25 -11.14 -37.83
N ASP A 67 5.00 -11.96 -38.58
CA ASP A 67 4.51 -13.23 -39.10
C ASP A 67 4.10 -14.17 -37.94
N PRO A 68 2.88 -14.74 -37.96
CA PRO A 68 2.48 -15.75 -36.99
C PRO A 68 3.41 -16.98 -36.96
N LYS A 69 4.11 -17.27 -38.06
CA LYS A 69 5.06 -18.38 -38.18
C LYS A 69 6.50 -18.03 -37.80
N PHE A 70 6.77 -16.78 -37.40
CA PHE A 70 8.09 -16.37 -36.93
C PHE A 70 8.53 -17.22 -35.73
N ASP A 71 9.78 -17.68 -35.73
CA ASP A 71 10.34 -18.49 -34.63
C ASP A 71 10.90 -17.57 -33.52
N ASP A 72 10.10 -17.37 -32.47
CA ASP A 72 10.46 -16.58 -31.28
C ASP A 72 10.97 -17.43 -30.11
N LYS A 73 11.35 -18.70 -30.32
CA LYS A 73 11.85 -19.57 -29.24
C LYS A 73 13.08 -18.99 -28.54
N GLY A 74 13.91 -18.23 -29.26
CA GLY A 74 15.09 -17.54 -28.73
C GLY A 74 14.79 -16.24 -27.99
N TRP A 75 13.55 -15.74 -28.03
CA TRP A 75 13.17 -14.50 -27.34
C TRP A 75 13.00 -14.74 -25.84
N ARG A 76 13.32 -13.71 -25.04
CA ARG A 76 13.17 -13.76 -23.58
C ARG A 76 11.71 -13.96 -23.22
N SER A 77 11.43 -14.88 -22.29
CA SER A 77 10.09 -15.04 -21.71
C SER A 77 9.94 -14.15 -20.49
N LEU A 78 8.83 -13.43 -20.38
CA LEU A 78 8.54 -12.54 -19.26
C LEU A 78 7.04 -12.40 -19.01
N ASN A 79 6.70 -11.80 -17.87
CA ASN A 79 5.35 -11.36 -17.56
C ASN A 79 5.31 -9.83 -17.58
N LEU A 80 4.15 -9.30 -17.95
CA LEU A 80 3.83 -7.87 -17.81
C LEU A 80 3.33 -7.57 -16.38
N PRO A 81 3.31 -6.30 -15.96
CA PRO A 81 3.89 -5.13 -16.64
C PRO A 81 5.43 -5.22 -16.78
N HIS A 82 5.97 -4.65 -17.85
CA HIS A 82 7.40 -4.68 -18.15
C HIS A 82 7.90 -3.30 -18.60
N ASP A 83 8.95 -2.84 -17.90
CA ASP A 83 9.75 -1.67 -18.24
C ASP A 83 11.17 -2.15 -18.52
N TRP A 84 11.62 -2.13 -19.77
CA TRP A 84 12.99 -2.58 -20.11
C TRP A 84 14.03 -1.50 -19.85
N ALA A 85 13.65 -0.22 -19.77
CA ALA A 85 14.60 0.87 -19.57
C ALA A 85 15.26 0.79 -18.17
N VAL A 86 14.54 0.27 -17.18
CA VAL A 86 15.07 0.10 -15.82
C VAL A 86 16.24 -0.91 -15.78
N GLU A 87 16.26 -1.86 -16.72
CA GLU A 87 17.28 -2.92 -16.84
C GLU A 87 18.57 -2.42 -17.52
N LEU A 88 18.52 -1.28 -18.21
CA LEU A 88 19.67 -0.72 -18.93
C LEU A 88 20.70 -0.10 -17.98
N PRO A 89 21.99 -0.08 -18.35
CA PRO A 89 23.01 0.60 -17.55
C PRO A 89 22.83 2.12 -17.57
N PHE A 90 23.45 2.77 -16.59
CA PHE A 90 23.64 4.21 -16.55
C PHE A 90 24.92 4.60 -17.29
N GLU A 91 24.88 5.67 -18.08
CA GLU A 91 26.04 6.20 -18.78
C GLU A 91 26.01 7.73 -18.78
N PHE A 92 27.14 8.34 -18.45
CA PHE A 92 27.29 9.79 -18.54
C PHE A 92 27.04 10.28 -19.97
N SER A 93 26.25 11.35 -20.10
CA SER A 93 26.00 12.02 -21.38
C SER A 93 25.88 13.52 -21.17
N GLY A 94 26.47 14.32 -22.07
CA GLY A 94 26.28 15.78 -22.08
C GLY A 94 24.91 16.21 -22.63
N ASN A 95 24.07 15.28 -23.05
CA ASN A 95 22.74 15.56 -23.59
C ASN A 95 21.73 15.84 -22.46
N ALA A 96 21.02 16.97 -22.55
CA ALA A 96 20.07 17.41 -21.53
C ALA A 96 18.86 16.47 -21.38
N ASP A 97 18.34 15.89 -22.48
CA ASP A 97 17.22 14.96 -22.41
C ASP A 97 17.63 13.70 -21.66
N MET A 98 18.80 13.13 -21.95
CA MET A 98 19.32 11.98 -21.20
C MET A 98 19.52 12.27 -19.71
N MET A 99 20.05 13.44 -19.37
CA MET A 99 20.17 13.88 -17.97
C MET A 99 18.81 13.92 -17.28
N SER A 100 17.82 14.55 -17.92
CA SER A 100 16.45 14.64 -17.39
C SER A 100 15.78 13.27 -17.23
N HIS A 101 16.21 12.24 -17.97
CA HIS A 101 15.70 10.85 -17.85
C HIS A 101 16.61 9.94 -17.01
N GLY A 102 17.56 10.50 -16.25
CA GLY A 102 18.38 9.77 -15.29
C GLY A 102 19.49 8.93 -15.91
N TYR A 103 20.01 9.34 -17.06
CA TYR A 103 21.19 8.76 -17.72
C TYR A 103 21.07 7.27 -18.11
N LYS A 104 19.84 6.76 -18.27
CA LYS A 104 19.63 5.46 -18.89
C LYS A 104 20.04 5.49 -20.36
N THR A 105 20.68 4.42 -20.81
CA THR A 105 21.16 4.25 -22.20
C THR A 105 20.02 3.96 -23.19
N ILE A 106 19.05 4.87 -23.27
CA ILE A 106 17.86 4.81 -24.13
C ILE A 106 17.63 6.16 -24.82
N GLY A 107 16.86 6.16 -25.91
CA GLY A 107 16.56 7.33 -26.73
C GLY A 107 17.37 7.38 -28.01
N ALA A 108 17.34 8.53 -28.71
CA ALA A 108 17.95 8.70 -30.02
C ALA A 108 19.46 8.40 -30.09
N LEU A 109 20.20 8.55 -28.98
CA LEU A 109 21.63 8.24 -28.90
C LEU A 109 21.92 6.74 -28.72
N TYR A 110 20.91 5.93 -28.39
CA TYR A 110 21.01 4.49 -28.17
C TYR A 110 19.96 3.74 -28.99
N PRO A 111 19.98 3.84 -30.33
CA PRO A 111 18.95 3.25 -31.19
C PRO A 111 18.79 1.73 -31.01
N GLN A 112 19.84 1.04 -30.57
CA GLN A 112 19.84 -0.40 -30.24
C GLN A 112 19.06 -0.77 -28.97
N ASN A 113 18.74 0.21 -28.12
CA ASN A 113 18.02 0.02 -26.85
C ASN A 113 16.62 0.66 -26.84
N SER A 114 16.25 1.37 -27.91
CA SER A 114 15.07 2.25 -27.95
C SER A 114 13.83 1.62 -28.55
N VAL A 115 13.94 0.43 -29.15
CA VAL A 115 12.80 -0.32 -29.68
C VAL A 115 12.68 -1.65 -28.97
N GLY A 116 11.46 -2.03 -28.60
CA GLY A 116 11.14 -3.33 -28.01
C GLY A 116 10.03 -4.03 -28.78
N TRP A 117 10.20 -5.32 -29.03
CA TRP A 117 9.17 -6.17 -29.62
C TRP A 117 8.62 -7.14 -28.59
N TYR A 118 7.29 -7.22 -28.54
CA TYR A 118 6.55 -8.16 -27.72
C TYR A 118 5.73 -9.09 -28.60
N ARG A 119 5.73 -10.38 -28.26
CA ARG A 119 4.90 -11.39 -28.92
C ARG A 119 4.17 -12.22 -27.88
N LYS A 120 2.89 -12.50 -28.15
CA LYS A 120 2.06 -13.39 -27.32
C LYS A 120 1.31 -14.37 -28.19
N THR A 121 1.44 -15.65 -27.86
CA THR A 121 0.60 -16.71 -28.39
C THR A 121 -0.49 -17.05 -27.37
N PHE A 122 -1.75 -17.08 -27.80
CA PHE A 122 -2.86 -17.44 -26.91
C PHE A 122 -4.04 -18.07 -27.67
N PRO A 123 -4.75 -19.03 -27.05
CA PRO A 123 -5.88 -19.68 -27.69
C PRO A 123 -7.16 -18.84 -27.54
N ILE A 124 -8.01 -18.90 -28.57
CA ILE A 124 -9.41 -18.49 -28.49
C ILE A 124 -10.29 -19.72 -28.73
N SER A 125 -11.22 -19.98 -27.80
CA SER A 125 -12.10 -21.15 -27.87
C SER A 125 -13.06 -21.06 -29.05
N LEU A 126 -13.36 -22.19 -29.70
CA LEU A 126 -14.41 -22.25 -30.73
C LEU A 126 -15.77 -21.81 -30.20
N SER A 127 -16.04 -21.98 -28.90
CA SER A 127 -17.27 -21.53 -28.25
C SER A 127 -17.42 -20.01 -28.17
N ASP A 128 -16.37 -19.24 -28.47
CA ASP A 128 -16.41 -17.78 -28.48
C ASP A 128 -16.73 -17.19 -29.87
N SER A 129 -17.01 -18.01 -30.91
CA SER A 129 -17.22 -17.57 -32.30
C SER A 129 -18.43 -16.67 -32.56
N GLY A 130 -19.32 -16.49 -31.56
CA GLY A 130 -20.43 -15.54 -31.59
C GLY A 130 -20.26 -14.36 -30.61
N LYS A 131 -19.05 -14.15 -30.09
CA LYS A 131 -18.72 -13.05 -29.17
C LYS A 131 -17.97 -11.95 -29.89
N ARG A 132 -17.97 -10.78 -29.27
CA ARG A 132 -17.08 -9.66 -29.60
C ARG A 132 -15.84 -9.77 -28.73
N LEU A 133 -14.68 -9.58 -29.33
CA LEU A 133 -13.37 -9.78 -28.71
C LEU A 133 -12.52 -8.54 -28.90
N ALA A 134 -11.86 -8.07 -27.83
CA ALA A 134 -10.96 -6.93 -27.92
C ALA A 134 -9.71 -7.11 -27.05
N ILE A 135 -8.60 -6.47 -27.45
CA ILE A 135 -7.40 -6.34 -26.63
C ILE A 135 -7.31 -4.91 -26.12
N GLN A 136 -7.32 -4.74 -24.80
CA GLN A 136 -7.13 -3.46 -24.14
C GLN A 136 -5.74 -3.40 -23.52
N PHE A 137 -5.01 -2.34 -23.84
CA PHE A 137 -3.78 -1.96 -23.14
C PHE A 137 -4.10 -0.79 -22.21
N ASP A 138 -3.63 -0.83 -20.96
CA ASP A 138 -3.82 0.29 -20.02
C ASP A 138 -2.74 1.38 -20.18
N GLY A 139 -1.60 1.04 -20.77
CA GLY A 139 -0.51 1.97 -21.09
C GLY A 139 0.67 1.26 -21.75
N ILE A 140 1.24 1.87 -22.78
CA ILE A 140 2.44 1.40 -23.48
C ILE A 140 3.32 2.62 -23.71
N TYR A 141 4.55 2.60 -23.21
CA TYR A 141 5.49 3.69 -23.40
C TYR A 141 6.53 3.32 -24.46
N ARG A 142 6.48 3.85 -25.69
CA ARG A 142 5.40 4.63 -26.34
C ARG A 142 5.39 4.31 -27.84
N ASP A 143 4.61 5.07 -28.61
CA ASP A 143 4.52 4.95 -30.07
C ASP A 143 4.39 3.50 -30.55
N ALA A 144 3.41 2.82 -29.97
CA ALA A 144 3.22 1.40 -30.17
C ALA A 144 2.50 1.12 -31.49
N SER A 145 2.88 0.05 -32.17
CA SER A 145 2.15 -0.52 -33.32
C SER A 145 1.75 -1.96 -33.00
N VAL A 146 0.51 -2.34 -33.33
CA VAL A 146 -0.10 -3.61 -32.89
C VAL A 146 -0.62 -4.42 -34.07
N TRP A 147 -0.34 -5.73 -34.05
CA TRP A 147 -0.83 -6.70 -35.03
C TRP A 147 -1.40 -7.95 -34.35
N LEU A 148 -2.41 -8.56 -34.97
CA LEU A 148 -2.89 -9.90 -34.61
C LEU A 148 -2.91 -10.78 -35.85
N ASN A 149 -2.28 -11.96 -35.78
CA ASN A 149 -2.22 -12.91 -36.88
C ASN A 149 -1.71 -12.30 -38.22
N GLY A 150 -0.80 -11.32 -38.14
CA GLY A 150 -0.30 -10.57 -39.30
C GLY A 150 -1.18 -9.39 -39.75
N PHE A 151 -2.39 -9.23 -39.22
CA PHE A 151 -3.27 -8.10 -39.50
C PHE A 151 -2.92 -6.90 -38.63
N TYR A 152 -2.75 -5.74 -39.25
CA TYR A 152 -2.48 -4.49 -38.54
C TYR A 152 -3.75 -3.96 -37.87
N LEU A 153 -3.71 -3.77 -36.55
CA LEU A 153 -4.84 -3.29 -35.75
C LEU A 153 -4.80 -1.76 -35.57
N GLY A 154 -3.61 -1.17 -35.51
CA GLY A 154 -3.42 0.26 -35.33
C GLY A 154 -2.21 0.61 -34.48
N THR A 155 -2.18 1.88 -34.04
CA THR A 155 -1.12 2.45 -33.20
C THR A 155 -1.66 3.02 -31.89
N ASN A 156 -0.76 3.28 -30.93
CA ASN A 156 -0.98 4.11 -29.76
C ASN A 156 0.23 5.04 -29.54
N ALA A 157 0.08 6.33 -29.87
CA ALA A 157 1.19 7.29 -29.79
C ALA A 157 1.53 7.68 -28.34
N SER A 158 0.51 7.77 -27.47
CA SER A 158 0.66 8.14 -26.06
C SER A 158 1.54 7.15 -25.30
N GLY A 159 2.42 7.68 -24.46
CA GLY A 159 3.13 6.90 -23.46
C GLY A 159 2.31 6.51 -22.22
N TYR A 160 1.12 7.08 -22.03
CA TYR A 160 0.41 7.03 -20.74
C TYR A 160 -1.01 6.50 -20.81
N ILE A 161 -1.83 6.98 -21.74
CA ILE A 161 -3.18 6.44 -21.93
C ILE A 161 -3.13 5.34 -22.98
N GLY A 162 -3.56 4.14 -22.61
CA GLY A 162 -3.60 3.00 -23.52
C GLY A 162 -4.83 2.98 -24.43
N GLN A 163 -4.92 1.97 -25.29
CA GLN A 163 -5.93 1.84 -26.34
C GLN A 163 -6.56 0.44 -26.37
N THR A 164 -7.80 0.36 -26.85
CA THR A 164 -8.51 -0.90 -27.08
C THR A 164 -8.66 -1.16 -28.57
N PHE A 165 -8.34 -2.38 -29.01
CA PHE A 165 -8.46 -2.82 -30.39
C PHE A 165 -9.47 -3.96 -30.47
N ASP A 166 -10.52 -3.80 -31.27
CA ASP A 166 -11.40 -4.92 -31.64
C ASP A 166 -10.62 -5.92 -32.49
N ILE A 167 -10.66 -7.19 -32.09
CA ILE A 167 -9.95 -8.29 -32.73
C ILE A 167 -10.90 -9.35 -33.32
N THR A 168 -12.21 -9.14 -33.23
CA THR A 168 -13.24 -10.14 -33.55
C THR A 168 -13.07 -10.73 -34.96
N ASP A 169 -12.77 -9.90 -35.94
CA ASP A 169 -12.66 -10.32 -37.35
C ASP A 169 -11.30 -10.94 -37.72
N TYR A 170 -10.31 -10.87 -36.82
CA TYR A 170 -8.93 -11.28 -37.08
C TYR A 170 -8.49 -12.53 -36.31
N VAL A 171 -9.30 -12.98 -35.34
CA VAL A 171 -9.02 -14.19 -34.56
C VAL A 171 -9.29 -15.47 -35.35
N SER A 172 -8.50 -16.49 -35.06
CA SER A 172 -8.75 -17.86 -35.45
C SER A 172 -9.33 -18.62 -34.26
N PHE A 173 -10.58 -19.05 -34.39
CA PHE A 173 -11.31 -19.78 -33.35
C PHE A 173 -10.90 -21.26 -33.31
N GLY A 174 -10.71 -21.80 -32.11
CA GLY A 174 -10.27 -23.18 -31.90
C GLY A 174 -8.78 -23.41 -32.18
N SER A 175 -8.00 -22.34 -32.35
CA SER A 175 -6.55 -22.38 -32.58
C SER A 175 -5.82 -21.28 -31.79
N GLU A 176 -4.50 -21.34 -31.83
CA GLU A 176 -3.63 -20.29 -31.32
C GLU A 176 -3.71 -19.03 -32.18
N ASN A 177 -3.56 -17.87 -31.53
CA ASN A 177 -3.49 -16.56 -32.14
C ASN A 177 -2.19 -15.87 -31.71
N VAL A 178 -1.60 -15.07 -32.59
CA VAL A 178 -0.32 -14.39 -32.34
C VAL A 178 -0.52 -12.88 -32.33
N LEU A 179 -0.44 -12.27 -31.16
CA LEU A 179 -0.42 -10.82 -30.95
C LEU A 179 1.02 -10.32 -30.94
N VAL A 180 1.29 -9.26 -31.70
CA VAL A 180 2.61 -8.64 -31.81
C VAL A 180 2.50 -7.15 -31.53
N VAL A 181 3.40 -6.63 -30.70
CA VAL A 181 3.50 -5.20 -30.37
C VAL A 181 4.94 -4.74 -30.59
N ARG A 182 5.12 -3.75 -31.46
CA ARG A 182 6.39 -3.00 -31.57
C ARG A 182 6.23 -1.72 -30.78
N VAL A 183 7.18 -1.41 -29.90
CA VAL A 183 7.19 -0.22 -29.04
C VAL A 183 8.43 0.60 -29.36
N ASP A 184 8.27 1.91 -29.61
CA ASP A 184 9.34 2.82 -29.98
C ASP A 184 9.48 3.94 -28.93
N ALA A 185 10.48 3.80 -28.06
CA ALA A 185 10.79 4.75 -26.99
C ALA A 185 11.93 5.71 -27.38
N THR A 186 12.16 5.93 -28.69
CA THR A 186 13.25 6.79 -29.16
C THR A 186 13.05 8.26 -28.79
N GLN A 187 11.80 8.73 -28.66
CA GLN A 187 11.44 10.12 -28.38
C GLN A 187 10.68 10.24 -27.05
N ALA A 188 11.06 11.17 -26.18
CA ALA A 188 10.37 11.41 -24.91
C ALA A 188 9.06 12.22 -25.05
N GLU A 189 8.13 12.10 -24.08
CA GLU A 189 7.00 13.03 -23.86
C GLU A 189 7.26 14.00 -22.70
N GLY A 190 8.11 13.60 -21.76
CA GLY A 190 8.39 14.29 -20.50
C GLY A 190 9.84 14.74 -20.37
N TRP A 191 10.18 15.19 -19.17
CA TRP A 191 11.52 15.60 -18.73
C TRP A 191 11.93 14.89 -17.44
N PHE A 192 11.53 13.63 -17.31
CA PHE A 192 11.73 12.77 -16.15
C PHE A 192 11.80 11.32 -16.65
N TYR A 193 12.15 10.35 -15.80
CA TYR A 193 12.15 8.95 -16.22
C TYR A 193 10.73 8.44 -16.55
N GLU A 194 10.49 8.11 -17.82
CA GLU A 194 9.17 7.63 -18.27
C GLU A 194 9.09 6.08 -18.33
N GLY A 195 10.25 5.41 -18.43
CA GLY A 195 10.36 3.97 -18.68
C GLY A 195 10.23 3.62 -20.17
N ALA A 196 10.18 2.32 -20.49
CA ALA A 196 9.88 1.86 -21.85
C ALA A 196 9.25 0.46 -21.87
N GLY A 197 8.16 0.30 -22.62
CA GLY A 197 7.48 -0.98 -22.82
C GLY A 197 6.01 -1.02 -22.46
N ILE A 198 5.49 -2.23 -22.32
CA ILE A 198 4.10 -2.46 -21.89
C ILE A 198 4.11 -2.50 -20.36
N TYR A 199 4.24 -1.31 -19.77
CA TYR A 199 4.45 -1.11 -18.33
C TYR A 199 3.16 -1.09 -17.50
N ARG A 200 2.00 -1.27 -18.14
CA ARG A 200 0.69 -1.48 -17.50
C ARG A 200 0.01 -2.73 -18.08
N HIS A 201 -1.10 -3.15 -17.46
CA HIS A 201 -1.78 -4.39 -17.82
C HIS A 201 -2.31 -4.45 -19.25
N VAL A 202 -2.42 -5.69 -19.74
CA VAL A 202 -3.11 -6.04 -20.99
C VAL A 202 -4.28 -6.98 -20.69
N TRP A 203 -5.42 -6.70 -21.31
CA TRP A 203 -6.67 -7.42 -21.09
C TRP A 203 -7.27 -7.96 -22.40
N LEU A 204 -7.70 -9.22 -22.38
CA LEU A 204 -8.62 -9.77 -23.36
C LEU A 204 -10.06 -9.55 -22.87
N LEU A 205 -10.82 -8.77 -23.63
CA LEU A 205 -12.23 -8.51 -23.39
C LEU A 205 -13.06 -9.47 -24.26
N LYS A 206 -14.07 -10.09 -23.66
CA LYS A 206 -15.08 -10.89 -24.36
C LYS A 206 -16.47 -10.43 -23.98
N THR A 207 -17.30 -10.04 -24.93
CA THR A 207 -18.68 -9.61 -24.73
C THR A 207 -19.61 -10.32 -25.71
N ASN A 208 -20.91 -10.35 -25.43
CA ASN A 208 -21.89 -10.73 -26.44
C ASN A 208 -22.12 -9.53 -27.40
N GLU A 209 -22.72 -9.76 -28.56
CA GLU A 209 -22.91 -8.72 -29.59
C GLU A 209 -23.74 -7.52 -29.09
N VAL A 210 -24.68 -7.76 -28.17
CA VAL A 210 -25.40 -6.71 -27.43
C VAL A 210 -24.81 -6.60 -26.05
N HIS A 211 -24.16 -5.46 -25.77
CA HIS A 211 -23.42 -5.26 -24.54
C HIS A 211 -23.31 -3.78 -24.18
N VAL A 212 -22.86 -3.48 -22.97
CA VAL A 212 -22.53 -2.12 -22.53
C VAL A 212 -21.22 -1.67 -23.20
N ALA A 213 -21.18 -0.47 -23.77
CA ALA A 213 -19.97 0.08 -24.39
C ALA A 213 -18.78 0.12 -23.41
N GLY A 214 -17.55 0.11 -23.93
CA GLY A 214 -16.34 0.37 -23.15
C GLY A 214 -16.45 1.72 -22.42
N ASN A 215 -16.23 1.75 -21.10
CA ASN A 215 -16.45 2.93 -20.24
C ASN A 215 -17.86 3.57 -20.40
N GLY A 216 -18.85 2.75 -20.78
CA GLY A 216 -20.20 3.17 -21.15
C GLY A 216 -21.15 3.45 -19.99
N VAL A 217 -20.74 3.23 -18.74
CA VAL A 217 -21.54 3.55 -17.55
C VAL A 217 -21.00 4.85 -16.95
N TYR A 218 -21.85 5.86 -16.75
CA TYR A 218 -21.50 7.10 -16.08
C TYR A 218 -22.46 7.36 -14.92
N ILE A 219 -21.90 7.61 -13.74
CA ILE A 219 -22.67 7.74 -12.50
C ILE A 219 -22.47 9.14 -11.93
N GLN A 220 -23.58 9.85 -11.73
CA GLN A 220 -23.61 11.13 -11.03
C GLN A 220 -24.47 10.99 -9.77
N THR A 221 -24.11 11.72 -8.71
CA THR A 221 -24.83 11.64 -7.43
C THR A 221 -25.23 13.01 -6.94
N LYS A 222 -26.44 13.10 -6.37
CA LYS A 222 -26.97 14.32 -5.74
C LYS A 222 -27.52 13.95 -4.37
N THR A 223 -27.10 14.66 -3.33
CA THR A 223 -27.63 14.46 -1.98
C THR A 223 -28.77 15.44 -1.69
N LYS A 224 -29.88 14.93 -1.13
CA LYS A 224 -31.05 15.73 -0.71
C LYS A 224 -31.56 15.22 0.63
N GLY A 225 -31.33 15.99 1.69
CA GLY A 225 -31.65 15.53 3.05
C GLY A 225 -30.84 14.27 3.41
N ASN A 226 -31.52 13.22 3.85
CA ASN A 226 -30.91 11.92 4.19
C ASN A 226 -31.01 10.88 3.06
N GLN A 227 -31.05 11.32 1.80
CA GLN A 227 -31.12 10.44 0.63
C GLN A 227 -30.14 10.90 -0.44
N ALA A 228 -29.69 9.96 -1.29
CA ALA A 228 -28.97 10.25 -2.51
C ALA A 228 -29.79 9.83 -3.73
N VAL A 229 -29.85 10.69 -4.74
CA VAL A 229 -30.30 10.35 -6.08
C VAL A 229 -29.05 9.99 -6.89
N ILE A 230 -29.07 8.81 -7.49
CA ILE A 230 -28.00 8.26 -8.31
C ILE A 230 -28.48 8.28 -9.75
N ASP A 231 -27.96 9.22 -10.54
CA ASP A 231 -28.19 9.35 -11.97
C ASP A 231 -27.19 8.42 -12.70
N ILE A 232 -27.69 7.42 -13.44
CA ILE A 232 -26.90 6.42 -14.15
C ILE A 232 -27.17 6.57 -15.65
N GLU A 233 -26.17 7.01 -16.41
CA GLU A 233 -26.16 6.92 -17.87
C GLU A 233 -25.48 5.62 -18.29
N THR A 234 -26.09 4.88 -19.22
CA THR A 234 -25.54 3.65 -19.79
C THR A 234 -25.62 3.67 -21.31
N THR A 235 -24.50 3.44 -21.98
CA THR A 235 -24.43 3.24 -23.42
C THR A 235 -24.48 1.75 -23.75
N ILE A 236 -25.50 1.33 -24.49
CA ILE A 236 -25.63 -0.03 -25.03
C ILE A 236 -25.22 -0.02 -26.51
N GLU A 237 -24.41 -0.98 -26.89
CA GLU A 237 -24.00 -1.24 -28.27
C GLU A 237 -24.65 -2.52 -28.77
N ASN A 238 -25.12 -2.49 -30.01
CA ASN A 238 -25.52 -3.69 -30.74
C ASN A 238 -24.65 -3.82 -31.98
N GLU A 239 -23.67 -4.72 -31.89
CA GLU A 239 -22.76 -5.05 -32.98
C GLU A 239 -23.20 -6.28 -33.78
N SER A 240 -24.38 -6.83 -33.52
CA SER A 240 -24.96 -7.90 -34.31
C SER A 240 -25.51 -7.39 -35.65
N LEU A 241 -25.74 -8.31 -36.58
CA LEU A 241 -26.36 -8.02 -37.88
C LEU A 241 -27.89 -7.94 -37.83
N GLN A 242 -28.48 -7.93 -36.64
CA GLN A 242 -29.93 -7.89 -36.45
C GLN A 242 -30.34 -6.86 -35.40
N ARG A 243 -31.57 -6.36 -35.49
CA ARG A 243 -32.18 -5.59 -34.40
C ARG A 243 -32.45 -6.52 -33.23
N VAL A 244 -32.13 -6.08 -32.01
CA VAL A 244 -32.33 -6.89 -30.80
C VAL A 244 -33.21 -6.12 -29.82
N GLN A 245 -34.20 -6.80 -29.27
CA GLN A 245 -34.95 -6.32 -28.11
C GLN A 245 -34.21 -6.74 -26.85
N CYS A 246 -33.86 -5.78 -26.00
CA CYS A 246 -33.22 -6.04 -24.72
C CYS A 246 -33.87 -5.21 -23.61
N VAL A 247 -33.58 -5.59 -22.37
CA VAL A 247 -33.88 -4.81 -21.17
C VAL A 247 -32.60 -4.50 -20.42
N VAL A 248 -32.52 -3.29 -19.86
CA VAL A 248 -31.43 -2.87 -18.97
C VAL A 248 -31.98 -2.71 -17.55
N GLN A 249 -31.21 -3.13 -16.55
CA GLN A 249 -31.53 -2.97 -15.14
C GLN A 249 -30.26 -2.60 -14.36
N HIS A 250 -30.38 -1.77 -13.32
CA HIS A 250 -29.28 -1.41 -12.44
C HIS A 250 -29.56 -1.87 -11.00
N GLN A 251 -28.56 -2.44 -10.34
CA GLN A 251 -28.56 -2.72 -8.90
C GLN A 251 -27.46 -1.91 -8.22
N ILE A 252 -27.82 -1.17 -7.17
CA ILE A 252 -26.87 -0.48 -6.30
C ILE A 252 -26.45 -1.45 -5.21
N LEU A 253 -25.15 -1.76 -5.15
CA LEU A 253 -24.58 -2.67 -4.17
C LEU A 253 -23.77 -1.90 -3.13
N SER A 254 -23.76 -2.43 -1.91
CA SER A 254 -22.78 -2.03 -0.90
C SER A 254 -21.36 -2.42 -1.33
N ARG A 255 -20.34 -1.94 -0.60
CA ARG A 255 -18.94 -2.38 -0.72
C ARG A 255 -18.81 -3.91 -0.72
N GLU A 256 -19.64 -4.58 0.05
CA GLU A 256 -19.65 -6.03 0.26
C GLU A 256 -20.46 -6.79 -0.79
N GLY A 257 -21.08 -6.10 -1.76
CA GLY A 257 -21.88 -6.70 -2.81
C GLY A 257 -23.35 -6.94 -2.45
N LYS A 258 -23.83 -6.44 -1.30
CA LYS A 258 -25.25 -6.55 -0.92
C LYS A 258 -26.08 -5.55 -1.72
N VAL A 259 -27.17 -6.00 -2.36
CA VAL A 259 -28.12 -5.11 -3.04
C VAL A 259 -28.81 -4.19 -2.02
N LEU A 260 -28.73 -2.88 -2.27
CA LEU A 260 -29.33 -1.83 -1.45
C LEU A 260 -30.53 -1.15 -2.13
N ALA A 261 -30.51 -1.07 -3.47
CA ALA A 261 -31.59 -0.50 -4.28
C ALA A 261 -31.49 -1.04 -5.72
N GLU A 262 -32.60 -1.00 -6.47
CA GLU A 262 -32.65 -1.44 -7.86
C GLU A 262 -33.51 -0.49 -8.71
N SER A 263 -33.20 -0.38 -10.00
CA SER A 263 -34.07 0.29 -10.98
C SER A 263 -35.16 -0.67 -11.48
N SER A 264 -36.23 -0.11 -12.08
CA SER A 264 -37.10 -0.89 -12.97
C SER A 264 -36.34 -1.39 -14.20
N GLU A 265 -36.82 -2.44 -14.84
CA GLU A 265 -36.32 -2.87 -16.15
C GLU A 265 -36.72 -1.87 -17.24
N ILE A 266 -35.79 -1.59 -18.15
CA ILE A 266 -35.98 -0.61 -19.22
C ILE A 266 -35.91 -1.31 -20.56
N PRO A 267 -37.04 -1.43 -21.30
CA PRO A 267 -37.04 -2.01 -22.62
C PRO A 267 -36.31 -1.09 -23.61
N LEU A 268 -35.44 -1.68 -24.41
CA LEU A 268 -34.68 -1.03 -25.46
C LEU A 268 -34.73 -1.88 -26.73
N GLN A 269 -35.07 -1.25 -27.84
CA GLN A 269 -34.80 -1.80 -29.17
C GLN A 269 -33.42 -1.31 -29.63
N ALA A 270 -32.42 -2.18 -29.58
CA ALA A 270 -31.07 -1.87 -30.04
C ALA A 270 -30.98 -2.11 -31.55
N MET A 271 -30.74 -1.04 -32.32
CA MET A 271 -30.62 -1.11 -33.78
C MET A 271 -29.25 -1.63 -34.21
N ILE A 272 -29.17 -2.18 -35.41
CA ILE A 272 -27.94 -2.71 -36.02
C ILE A 272 -26.86 -1.62 -36.04
N HIS A 273 -25.67 -1.92 -35.50
CA HIS A 273 -24.51 -1.02 -35.42
C HIS A 273 -24.80 0.34 -34.77
N GLN A 274 -25.79 0.41 -33.87
CA GLN A 274 -26.12 1.62 -33.14
C GLN A 274 -25.61 1.55 -31.70
N GLN A 275 -25.04 2.67 -31.23
CA GLN A 275 -24.90 2.95 -29.81
C GLN A 275 -26.13 3.73 -29.32
N LYS A 276 -26.75 3.26 -28.23
CA LYS A 276 -27.87 3.94 -27.59
C LYS A 276 -27.56 4.26 -26.14
N LYS A 277 -27.63 5.55 -25.80
CA LYS A 277 -27.57 6.02 -24.41
C LYS A 277 -28.94 5.95 -23.73
N LEU A 278 -28.94 5.52 -22.49
CA LEU A 278 -30.07 5.44 -21.57
C LEU A 278 -29.71 6.17 -20.27
N SER A 279 -30.69 6.80 -19.62
CA SER A 279 -30.48 7.49 -18.34
C SER A 279 -31.52 7.09 -17.32
N HIS A 280 -31.10 6.74 -16.11
CA HIS A 280 -31.95 6.25 -15.04
C HIS A 280 -31.61 6.88 -13.69
N GLN A 281 -32.61 6.98 -12.84
CA GLN A 281 -32.45 7.43 -11.45
C GLN A 281 -32.76 6.30 -10.49
N VAL A 282 -31.86 6.08 -9.54
CA VAL A 282 -32.09 5.20 -8.40
C VAL A 282 -31.95 6.04 -7.12
N VAL A 283 -32.91 5.91 -6.21
CA VAL A 283 -32.88 6.63 -4.92
C VAL A 283 -32.35 5.69 -3.84
N LEU A 284 -31.29 6.11 -3.16
CA LEU A 284 -30.70 5.39 -2.04
C LEU A 284 -30.97 6.14 -0.73
N PRO A 285 -31.72 5.55 0.22
CA PRO A 285 -31.93 6.14 1.53
C PRO A 285 -30.69 5.97 2.43
N SER A 286 -30.42 6.97 3.28
CA SER A 286 -29.33 6.99 4.27
C SER A 286 -27.95 6.60 3.70
N PRO A 287 -27.46 7.29 2.65
CA PRO A 287 -26.19 6.96 2.03
C PRO A 287 -25.02 7.26 2.98
N ASN A 288 -24.08 6.31 3.10
CA ASN A 288 -22.70 6.64 3.49
C ASN A 288 -22.08 7.51 2.40
N LEU A 289 -21.50 8.64 2.78
CA LEU A 289 -20.82 9.54 1.85
C LEU A 289 -19.34 9.15 1.73
N TRP A 290 -18.76 9.44 0.57
CA TRP A 290 -17.31 9.40 0.38
C TRP A 290 -16.69 10.74 0.79
N SER A 291 -15.62 10.70 1.58
CA SER A 291 -14.69 11.80 1.85
C SER A 291 -13.28 11.24 2.10
N PRO A 292 -12.23 12.08 2.14
CA PRO A 292 -10.89 11.62 2.54
C PRO A 292 -10.85 10.87 3.87
N GLU A 293 -11.69 11.26 4.82
CA GLU A 293 -11.80 10.64 6.14
C GLU A 293 -12.72 9.41 6.15
N THR A 294 -13.69 9.36 5.22
CA THR A 294 -14.69 8.28 5.14
C THR A 294 -14.84 7.78 3.69
N PRO A 295 -13.86 7.02 3.15
CA PRO A 295 -13.84 6.62 1.75
C PRO A 295 -14.79 5.45 1.43
N TYR A 296 -16.10 5.64 1.60
CA TYR A 296 -17.08 4.58 1.32
C TYR A 296 -17.34 4.43 -0.19
N ILE A 297 -17.13 3.21 -0.72
CA ILE A 297 -17.31 2.87 -2.13
C ILE A 297 -18.53 1.95 -2.31
N TYR A 298 -19.41 2.32 -3.24
CA TYR A 298 -20.53 1.52 -3.73
C TYR A 298 -20.19 0.90 -5.08
N GLN A 299 -21.09 0.02 -5.56
CA GLN A 299 -21.02 -0.51 -6.91
C GLN A 299 -22.38 -0.36 -7.60
N VAL A 300 -22.38 -0.01 -8.88
CA VAL A 300 -23.53 -0.20 -9.76
C VAL A 300 -23.29 -1.46 -10.57
N LYS A 301 -24.17 -2.45 -10.42
CA LYS A 301 -24.23 -3.59 -11.33
C LYS A 301 -25.27 -3.29 -12.41
N THR A 302 -24.82 -3.13 -13.65
CA THR A 302 -25.65 -2.97 -14.84
C THR A 302 -25.85 -4.31 -15.51
N ILE A 303 -27.11 -4.71 -15.68
CA ILE A 303 -27.54 -6.00 -16.19
C ILE A 303 -28.26 -5.77 -17.52
N VAL A 304 -27.85 -6.47 -18.58
CA VAL A 304 -28.50 -6.43 -19.90
C VAL A 304 -29.06 -7.81 -20.20
N ARG A 305 -30.36 -7.89 -20.50
CA ARG A 305 -31.01 -9.14 -20.93
C ARG A 305 -31.58 -8.99 -22.32
N ALA A 306 -31.37 -9.96 -23.19
CA ALA A 306 -32.03 -10.05 -24.50
C ALA A 306 -32.79 -11.39 -24.57
N ASN A 307 -34.05 -11.37 -25.03
CA ASN A 307 -34.91 -12.56 -25.04
C ASN A 307 -34.96 -13.30 -23.68
N ASN A 308 -35.07 -12.55 -22.58
CA ASN A 308 -35.01 -13.05 -21.19
C ASN A 308 -33.71 -13.76 -20.76
N MET A 309 -32.66 -13.75 -21.59
CA MET A 309 -31.35 -14.29 -21.24
C MET A 309 -30.40 -13.15 -20.85
N LEU A 310 -29.58 -13.36 -19.83
CA LEU A 310 -28.50 -12.45 -19.45
C LEU A 310 -27.43 -12.42 -20.55
N VAL A 311 -27.25 -11.29 -21.21
CA VAL A 311 -26.25 -11.12 -22.28
C VAL A 311 -25.07 -10.27 -21.86
N ASP A 312 -25.21 -9.38 -20.88
CA ASP A 312 -24.09 -8.63 -20.34
C ASP A 312 -24.29 -8.24 -18.87
N GLU A 313 -23.19 -8.17 -18.13
CA GLU A 313 -23.14 -7.67 -16.76
C GLU A 313 -21.86 -6.85 -16.58
N VAL A 314 -22.00 -5.60 -16.12
CA VAL A 314 -20.87 -4.71 -15.81
C VAL A 314 -21.03 -4.20 -14.38
N VAL A 315 -19.94 -4.23 -13.61
CA VAL A 315 -19.86 -3.63 -12.28
C VAL A 315 -18.98 -2.39 -12.35
N THR A 316 -19.53 -1.24 -11.96
CA THR A 316 -18.82 0.05 -11.92
C THR A 316 -18.79 0.57 -10.48
N LYS A 317 -17.60 0.79 -9.93
CA LYS A 317 -17.41 1.38 -8.60
C LYS A 317 -17.72 2.88 -8.64
N PHE A 318 -18.27 3.42 -7.56
CA PHE A 318 -18.48 4.86 -7.40
C PHE A 318 -18.59 5.25 -5.92
N GLY A 319 -18.48 6.55 -5.62
CA GLY A 319 -18.71 7.11 -4.29
C GLY A 319 -19.71 8.26 -4.33
N ILE A 320 -20.54 8.38 -3.29
CA ILE A 320 -21.53 9.46 -3.16
C ILE A 320 -20.87 10.64 -2.45
N ARG A 321 -20.66 11.75 -3.15
CA ARG A 321 -20.12 12.98 -2.54
C ARG A 321 -20.56 14.23 -3.31
N THR A 322 -20.37 15.39 -2.71
CA THR A 322 -20.39 16.67 -3.44
C THR A 322 -19.03 17.35 -3.36
N ILE A 323 -18.59 17.95 -4.46
CA ILE A 323 -17.36 18.73 -4.58
C ILE A 323 -17.71 20.15 -5.04
N ARG A 324 -17.11 21.16 -4.41
CA ARG A 324 -17.14 22.55 -4.89
C ARG A 324 -15.81 23.22 -4.55
N ILE A 325 -15.23 23.93 -5.50
CA ILE A 325 -14.07 24.80 -5.24
C ILE A 325 -14.59 26.23 -5.19
N ASP A 326 -14.56 26.81 -3.99
CA ASP A 326 -15.17 28.09 -3.65
C ASP A 326 -14.09 29.17 -3.56
N PRO A 327 -14.27 30.36 -4.17
CA PRO A 327 -13.22 31.37 -4.22
C PRO A 327 -12.89 31.98 -2.85
N LYS A 328 -13.75 31.81 -1.83
CA LYS A 328 -13.52 32.35 -0.47
C LYS A 328 -13.18 31.27 0.55
N ARG A 329 -13.55 30.03 0.29
CA ARG A 329 -13.42 28.91 1.24
C ARG A 329 -12.56 27.74 0.75
N GLY A 330 -12.02 27.84 -0.48
CA GLY A 330 -11.23 26.78 -1.07
C GLY A 330 -12.07 25.55 -1.43
N LEU A 331 -11.47 24.37 -1.34
CA LEU A 331 -12.16 23.11 -1.62
C LEU A 331 -13.18 22.77 -0.52
N LEU A 332 -14.38 22.40 -0.94
CA LEU A 332 -15.43 21.86 -0.10
C LEU A 332 -15.78 20.43 -0.55
N VAL A 333 -15.76 19.49 0.40
CA VAL A 333 -16.22 18.11 0.22
C VAL A 333 -17.43 17.90 1.12
N ASN A 334 -18.57 17.50 0.55
CA ASN A 334 -19.83 17.34 1.28
C ASN A 334 -20.23 18.62 2.06
N GLY A 335 -19.93 19.78 1.47
CA GLY A 335 -20.17 21.10 2.06
C GLY A 335 -19.18 21.55 3.15
N LYS A 336 -18.24 20.69 3.55
CA LYS A 336 -17.23 20.98 4.58
C LYS A 336 -15.91 21.43 3.92
N PRO A 337 -15.25 22.50 4.41
CA PRO A 337 -13.92 22.87 3.94
C PRO A 337 -12.90 21.76 4.16
N VAL A 338 -12.14 21.45 3.11
CA VAL A 338 -11.01 20.51 3.14
C VAL A 338 -9.80 21.24 2.58
N LYS A 339 -8.76 21.41 3.40
CA LYS A 339 -7.47 21.95 2.95
C LYS A 339 -6.70 20.85 2.24
N ILE A 340 -6.26 21.12 1.02
CA ILE A 340 -5.45 20.21 0.20
C ILE A 340 -4.04 20.17 0.78
N LYS A 341 -3.66 18.99 1.30
CA LYS A 341 -2.33 18.60 1.77
C LYS A 341 -1.81 17.60 0.75
N GLY A 342 -1.46 18.12 -0.42
CA GLY A 342 -1.23 17.32 -1.62
C GLY A 342 0.24 17.06 -1.90
N VAL A 343 0.51 16.04 -2.72
CA VAL A 343 1.82 15.78 -3.31
C VAL A 343 1.71 15.62 -4.83
N ASN A 344 2.72 16.10 -5.55
CA ASN A 344 3.03 15.70 -6.92
C ASN A 344 3.85 14.40 -6.86
N CYS A 345 3.59 13.47 -7.77
CA CYS A 345 4.34 12.23 -7.85
C CYS A 345 4.40 11.74 -9.29
N HIS A 346 5.62 11.42 -9.73
CA HIS A 346 5.86 10.58 -10.90
C HIS A 346 5.56 9.11 -10.60
N GLN A 347 5.40 8.33 -11.67
CA GLN A 347 4.92 6.95 -11.58
C GLN A 347 5.96 5.95 -11.09
N ASP A 348 7.25 6.19 -11.18
CA ASP A 348 8.29 5.18 -10.94
C ASP A 348 8.56 4.87 -9.46
N HIS A 349 9.20 3.73 -9.20
CA HIS A 349 9.69 3.30 -7.89
C HIS A 349 10.99 2.51 -8.06
N ALA A 350 11.88 2.57 -7.05
CA ALA A 350 13.19 1.91 -7.10
C ALA A 350 13.06 0.41 -7.42
N GLY A 351 13.94 -0.12 -8.29
CA GLY A 351 13.95 -1.54 -8.64
C GLY A 351 12.96 -1.95 -9.74
N VAL A 352 11.80 -1.30 -9.88
CA VAL A 352 10.76 -1.66 -10.86
C VAL A 352 10.52 -0.62 -11.95
N GLY A 353 11.06 0.59 -11.81
CA GLY A 353 10.84 1.67 -12.78
C GLY A 353 9.35 2.00 -12.86
N SER A 354 8.83 2.17 -14.08
CA SER A 354 7.42 2.49 -14.31
C SER A 354 6.49 1.27 -14.24
N ALA A 355 7.02 0.04 -14.26
CA ALA A 355 6.25 -1.21 -14.20
C ALA A 355 5.86 -1.57 -12.76
N ILE A 356 5.05 -0.72 -12.14
CA ILE A 356 4.66 -0.83 -10.73
C ILE A 356 3.63 -1.95 -10.52
N PRO A 357 3.89 -2.93 -9.62
CA PRO A 357 2.86 -3.88 -9.19
C PRO A 357 1.71 -3.19 -8.46
N ASP A 358 0.48 -3.69 -8.61
CA ASP A 358 -0.75 -3.09 -8.10
C ASP A 358 -0.66 -2.75 -6.61
N TYR A 359 -0.17 -3.70 -5.80
CA TYR A 359 -0.04 -3.51 -4.34
C TYR A 359 0.97 -2.40 -3.98
N LEU A 360 1.97 -2.14 -4.82
CA LEU A 360 2.95 -1.10 -4.57
C LEU A 360 2.35 0.31 -4.70
N HIS A 361 1.30 0.50 -5.50
CA HIS A 361 0.50 1.74 -5.47
C HIS A 361 -0.14 1.96 -4.09
N PHE A 362 -0.75 0.91 -3.52
CA PHE A 362 -1.34 0.97 -2.19
C PHE A 362 -0.29 1.28 -1.11
N TYR A 363 0.85 0.59 -1.14
CA TYR A 363 1.98 0.83 -0.24
C TYR A 363 2.45 2.29 -0.28
N ARG A 364 2.75 2.83 -1.48
CA ARG A 364 3.23 4.21 -1.65
C ARG A 364 2.21 5.24 -1.14
N LEU A 365 0.93 5.06 -1.46
CA LEU A 365 -0.14 5.94 -0.98
C LEU A 365 -0.32 5.87 0.54
N ASN A 366 -0.14 4.70 1.16
CA ASN A 366 -0.22 4.57 2.61
C ASN A 366 0.94 5.29 3.31
N LEU A 367 2.17 5.24 2.77
CA LEU A 367 3.29 6.04 3.28
C LEU A 367 2.97 7.55 3.26
N LEU A 368 2.42 8.04 2.15
CA LEU A 368 1.99 9.44 2.03
C LEU A 368 0.89 9.79 3.03
N ARG A 369 -0.12 8.91 3.19
CA ARG A 369 -1.20 9.10 4.15
C ARG A 369 -0.70 9.21 5.58
N ARG A 370 0.34 8.46 5.96
CA ARG A 370 0.97 8.55 7.29
C ARG A 370 1.60 9.91 7.56
N MET A 371 2.07 10.61 6.53
CA MET A 371 2.52 12.00 6.61
C MET A 371 1.36 12.99 6.82
N GLY A 372 0.12 12.57 6.58
CA GLY A 372 -1.07 13.44 6.59
C GLY A 372 -1.50 13.94 5.21
N VAL A 373 -0.98 13.34 4.13
CA VAL A 373 -1.42 13.64 2.76
C VAL A 373 -2.87 13.23 2.58
N ASN A 374 -3.65 14.09 1.93
CA ASN A 374 -5.04 13.83 1.55
C ASN A 374 -5.33 14.05 0.07
N ALA A 375 -4.31 14.41 -0.72
CA ALA A 375 -4.45 14.62 -2.15
C ALA A 375 -3.19 14.23 -2.94
N TYR A 376 -3.40 13.83 -4.19
CA TYR A 376 -2.37 13.38 -5.13
C TYR A 376 -2.58 14.07 -6.48
N ARG A 377 -1.52 14.61 -7.08
CA ARG A 377 -1.51 15.09 -8.46
C ARG A 377 -0.70 14.14 -9.32
N THR A 378 -1.28 13.67 -10.42
CA THR A 378 -0.66 12.71 -11.34
C THR A 378 0.29 13.43 -12.29
N SER A 379 1.35 13.99 -11.74
CA SER A 379 2.28 14.86 -12.45
C SER A 379 3.22 14.06 -13.37
N HIS A 380 3.23 14.24 -14.69
CA HIS A 380 2.28 15.01 -15.51
C HIS A 380 1.66 14.10 -16.56
N HIS A 381 0.84 13.13 -16.13
CA HIS A 381 0.33 12.10 -17.01
C HIS A 381 -0.95 11.43 -16.52
N PRO A 382 -1.73 10.82 -17.44
CA PRO A 382 -2.77 9.85 -17.13
C PRO A 382 -2.29 8.79 -16.12
N PRO A 383 -2.97 8.60 -14.97
CA PRO A 383 -2.60 7.58 -13.98
C PRO A 383 -2.91 6.17 -14.46
N SER A 384 -2.38 5.16 -13.76
CA SER A 384 -2.87 3.78 -13.87
C SER A 384 -4.25 3.65 -13.19
N PRO A 385 -5.15 2.77 -13.68
CA PRO A 385 -6.41 2.49 -12.98
C PRO A 385 -6.20 2.02 -11.53
N GLU A 386 -5.13 1.28 -11.28
CA GLU A 386 -4.79 0.71 -9.97
C GLU A 386 -4.45 1.81 -8.94
N LEU A 387 -3.79 2.88 -9.38
CA LEU A 387 -3.54 4.06 -8.54
C LEU A 387 -4.85 4.73 -8.11
N LEU A 388 -5.78 4.91 -9.04
CA LEU A 388 -7.09 5.54 -8.74
C LEU A 388 -7.95 4.65 -7.83
N ASP A 389 -7.95 3.34 -8.07
CA ASP A 389 -8.63 2.35 -7.20
C ASP A 389 -8.07 2.39 -5.76
N ALA A 390 -6.75 2.57 -5.60
CA ALA A 390 -6.12 2.72 -4.30
C ALA A 390 -6.47 4.09 -3.66
N CYS A 391 -6.44 5.19 -4.41
CA CYS A 391 -6.85 6.52 -3.93
C CYS A 391 -8.31 6.56 -3.48
N ASP A 392 -9.22 5.93 -4.24
CA ASP A 392 -10.63 5.80 -3.90
C ASP A 392 -10.81 5.09 -2.55
N SER A 393 -10.07 4.02 -2.33
CA SER A 393 -10.14 3.16 -1.15
C SER A 393 -9.50 3.80 0.09
N LEU A 394 -8.42 4.58 -0.11
CA LEU A 394 -7.66 5.24 0.96
C LEU A 394 -8.20 6.64 1.31
N GLY A 395 -9.09 7.20 0.50
CA GLY A 395 -9.61 8.55 0.70
C GLY A 395 -8.60 9.62 0.32
N ILE A 396 -7.99 9.50 -0.85
CA ILE A 396 -7.03 10.48 -1.39
C ILE A 396 -7.68 11.17 -2.58
N LEU A 397 -7.77 12.50 -2.54
CA LEU A 397 -8.30 13.31 -3.64
C LEU A 397 -7.30 13.33 -4.79
N VAL A 398 -7.75 13.17 -6.03
CA VAL A 398 -6.87 13.16 -7.22
C VAL A 398 -7.13 14.36 -8.11
N MET A 399 -6.06 15.11 -8.40
CA MET A 399 -5.97 15.99 -9.56
C MET A 399 -5.42 15.16 -10.71
N ASP A 400 -6.31 14.80 -11.63
CA ASP A 400 -6.01 13.89 -12.74
C ASP A 400 -5.61 14.71 -13.96
N GLU A 401 -4.39 14.49 -14.45
CA GLU A 401 -3.70 15.38 -15.37
C GLU A 401 -3.42 14.72 -16.72
N THR A 402 -3.73 15.43 -17.81
CA THR A 402 -3.28 15.05 -19.15
C THR A 402 -1.83 15.47 -19.39
N ARG A 403 -1.13 14.79 -20.30
CA ARG A 403 0.30 15.06 -20.55
C ARG A 403 0.57 16.38 -21.26
N LEU A 404 -0.12 16.65 -22.37
CA LEU A 404 0.09 17.87 -23.19
C LEU A 404 -1.24 18.60 -23.45
N LEU A 405 -1.20 19.92 -23.39
CA LEU A 405 -2.34 20.76 -23.79
C LEU A 405 -2.40 20.89 -25.32
N ASN A 406 -3.28 20.12 -25.96
CA ASN A 406 -3.41 20.14 -27.41
C ASN A 406 -4.83 19.74 -27.86
N SER A 407 -5.34 20.37 -28.92
CA SER A 407 -6.68 20.12 -29.49
C SER A 407 -6.63 19.40 -30.84
N GLY A 408 -5.49 18.87 -31.25
CA GLY A 408 -5.39 17.97 -32.40
C GLY A 408 -6.09 16.64 -32.10
N LYS A 409 -6.63 15.98 -33.14
CA LYS A 409 -7.47 14.77 -32.99
C LYS A 409 -6.85 13.69 -32.10
N GLU A 410 -5.55 13.45 -32.21
CA GLU A 410 -4.82 12.49 -31.38
C GLU A 410 -4.89 12.86 -29.88
N TYR A 411 -4.56 14.09 -29.52
CA TYR A 411 -4.54 14.54 -28.13
C TYR A 411 -5.94 14.75 -27.55
N GLU A 412 -6.90 15.20 -28.36
CA GLU A 412 -8.31 15.26 -27.97
C GLU A 412 -8.83 13.86 -27.64
N ASP A 413 -8.52 12.86 -28.48
CA ASP A 413 -8.90 11.46 -28.24
C ASP A 413 -8.24 10.90 -26.97
N GLN A 414 -6.96 11.18 -26.74
CA GLN A 414 -6.26 10.80 -25.50
C GLN A 414 -6.95 11.39 -24.27
N PHE A 415 -7.30 12.68 -24.29
CA PHE A 415 -7.98 13.33 -23.16
C PHE A 415 -9.42 12.82 -22.99
N ARG A 416 -10.13 12.53 -24.09
CA ARG A 416 -11.45 11.88 -24.08
C ARG A 416 -11.37 10.50 -23.42
N ARG A 417 -10.40 9.67 -23.81
CA ARG A 417 -10.16 8.33 -23.23
C ARG A 417 -9.87 8.42 -21.73
N LEU A 418 -9.04 9.38 -21.31
CA LEU A 418 -8.77 9.64 -19.89
C LEU A 418 -10.06 9.93 -19.12
N ILE A 419 -10.82 10.95 -19.53
CA ILE A 419 -12.04 11.36 -18.82
C ILE A 419 -13.06 10.21 -18.78
N LEU A 420 -13.27 9.51 -19.89
CA LEU A 420 -14.24 8.41 -19.95
C LEU A 420 -13.86 7.26 -19.02
N ARG A 421 -12.57 6.90 -18.96
CA ARG A 421 -12.06 5.88 -18.04
C ARG A 421 -12.29 6.27 -16.59
N ASP A 422 -12.01 7.53 -16.25
CA ASP A 422 -11.79 7.91 -14.86
C ASP A 422 -12.93 8.67 -14.18
N ARG A 423 -13.92 9.17 -14.94
CA ARG A 423 -15.04 9.99 -14.42
C ARG A 423 -15.89 9.37 -13.31
N ASN A 424 -15.84 8.05 -13.11
CA ASN A 424 -16.56 7.39 -12.01
C ASN A 424 -15.76 7.28 -10.70
N HIS A 425 -14.43 7.52 -10.73
CA HIS A 425 -13.60 7.44 -9.53
C HIS A 425 -13.95 8.57 -8.54
N PRO A 426 -14.35 8.25 -7.30
CA PRO A 426 -14.63 9.28 -6.32
C PRO A 426 -13.43 10.05 -5.78
N SER A 427 -12.21 9.56 -5.99
CA SER A 427 -11.00 10.32 -5.67
C SER A 427 -10.80 11.53 -6.58
N VAL A 428 -11.02 11.39 -7.89
CA VAL A 428 -10.82 12.47 -8.87
C VAL A 428 -11.74 13.63 -8.52
N PHE A 429 -11.21 14.83 -8.29
CA PHE A 429 -12.03 16.01 -7.93
C PHE A 429 -11.90 17.16 -8.92
N ILE A 430 -10.85 17.14 -9.76
CA ILE A 430 -10.58 18.16 -10.77
C ILE A 430 -9.71 17.56 -11.89
N TRP A 431 -9.95 18.00 -13.13
CA TRP A 431 -9.13 17.66 -14.30
C TRP A 431 -8.07 18.74 -14.52
N SER A 432 -6.80 18.37 -14.64
CA SER A 432 -5.73 19.28 -15.06
C SER A 432 -5.48 19.14 -16.56
N ILE A 433 -5.61 20.25 -17.30
CA ILE A 433 -5.51 20.25 -18.77
C ILE A 433 -4.08 20.43 -19.29
N GLY A 434 -3.08 20.53 -18.41
CA GLY A 434 -1.67 20.65 -18.76
C GLY A 434 -0.84 21.33 -17.67
N ASN A 435 0.47 21.33 -17.88
CA ASN A 435 1.48 21.85 -16.96
C ASN A 435 2.52 22.70 -17.70
N GLU A 436 2.74 23.94 -17.27
CA GLU A 436 3.88 24.79 -17.65
C GLU A 436 4.14 24.90 -19.16
N GLU A 437 3.06 25.05 -19.92
CA GLU A 437 3.06 25.23 -21.39
C GLU A 437 3.55 26.63 -21.78
N GLY A 438 4.82 26.92 -21.46
CA GLY A 438 5.45 28.25 -21.50
C GLY A 438 5.31 28.99 -22.83
N TYR A 439 5.28 28.25 -23.94
CA TYR A 439 5.13 28.81 -25.28
C TYR A 439 3.72 29.34 -25.58
N VAL A 440 2.68 28.86 -24.89
CA VAL A 440 1.28 29.18 -25.23
C VAL A 440 0.48 29.78 -24.08
N GLN A 441 0.89 29.60 -22.83
CA GLN A 441 0.06 29.90 -21.65
C GLN A 441 -0.40 31.37 -21.51
N ARG A 442 0.36 32.33 -22.07
CA ARG A 442 0.04 33.78 -22.09
C ARG A 442 -0.66 34.25 -23.36
N THR A 443 -0.92 33.34 -24.30
CA THR A 443 -1.33 33.71 -25.66
C THR A 443 -2.81 33.41 -25.92
N GLY A 444 -3.38 34.07 -26.93
CA GLY A 444 -4.72 33.72 -27.43
C GLY A 444 -4.81 32.28 -27.96
N THR A 445 -3.69 31.66 -28.34
CA THR A 445 -3.65 30.24 -28.73
C THR A 445 -3.88 29.35 -27.51
N GLY A 446 -3.14 29.56 -26.41
CA GLY A 446 -3.36 28.84 -25.15
C GLY A 446 -4.80 28.96 -24.66
N LYS A 447 -5.38 30.18 -24.73
CA LYS A 447 -6.80 30.41 -24.43
C LYS A 447 -7.74 29.51 -25.23
N ARG A 448 -7.56 29.39 -26.56
CA ARG A 448 -8.41 28.54 -27.41
C ARG A 448 -8.24 27.04 -27.12
N LEU A 449 -7.01 26.61 -26.83
CA LEU A 449 -6.74 25.23 -26.43
C LEU A 449 -7.43 24.87 -25.11
N ALA A 450 -7.36 25.78 -24.12
CA ALA A 450 -8.04 25.61 -22.84
C ALA A 450 -9.56 25.55 -23.00
N LEU A 451 -10.16 26.45 -23.79
CA LEU A 451 -11.60 26.42 -24.09
C LEU A 451 -12.03 25.10 -24.75
N SER A 452 -11.23 24.56 -25.67
CA SER A 452 -11.53 23.27 -26.33
C SER A 452 -11.49 22.11 -25.33
N SER A 453 -10.49 22.09 -24.44
CA SER A 453 -10.36 21.08 -23.39
C SER A 453 -11.50 21.17 -22.37
N MET A 454 -11.89 22.39 -21.97
CA MET A 454 -13.05 22.62 -21.08
C MET A 454 -14.37 22.18 -21.72
N ALA A 455 -14.56 22.41 -23.02
CA ALA A 455 -15.74 21.95 -23.73
C ALA A 455 -15.84 20.42 -23.70
N LEU A 456 -14.72 19.72 -23.90
CA LEU A 456 -14.66 18.26 -23.83
C LEU A 456 -14.98 17.74 -22.41
N VAL A 457 -14.45 18.37 -21.36
CA VAL A 457 -14.80 18.02 -19.98
C VAL A 457 -16.29 18.26 -19.69
N SER A 458 -16.83 19.41 -20.13
CA SER A 458 -18.25 19.71 -19.99
C SER A 458 -19.15 18.72 -20.71
N GLU A 459 -18.71 18.15 -21.83
CA GLU A 459 -19.42 17.10 -22.58
C GLU A 459 -19.39 15.75 -21.85
N LEU A 460 -18.24 15.35 -21.31
CA LEU A 460 -18.00 13.97 -20.86
C LEU A 460 -18.13 13.76 -19.34
N ASP A 461 -17.84 14.79 -18.56
CA ASP A 461 -17.95 14.81 -17.10
C ASP A 461 -18.31 16.22 -16.56
N PRO A 462 -19.56 16.66 -16.73
CA PRO A 462 -20.02 17.95 -16.20
C PRO A 462 -20.08 17.99 -14.66
N SER A 463 -19.77 16.89 -13.97
CA SER A 463 -19.76 16.84 -12.49
C SER A 463 -18.48 17.39 -11.87
N ARG A 464 -17.43 17.60 -12.68
CA ARG A 464 -16.13 18.15 -12.26
C ARG A 464 -15.74 19.34 -13.12
N THR A 465 -14.83 20.15 -12.58
CA THR A 465 -14.28 21.32 -13.26
C THR A 465 -12.84 21.08 -13.70
N CYS A 466 -12.22 22.07 -14.33
CA CYS A 466 -10.83 22.03 -14.79
C CYS A 466 -9.93 23.01 -14.02
N THR A 467 -8.64 22.68 -13.97
CA THR A 467 -7.55 23.60 -13.67
C THR A 467 -6.42 23.46 -14.70
N TYR A 468 -5.43 24.33 -14.59
CA TYR A 468 -4.20 24.32 -15.37
C TYR A 468 -3.05 24.72 -14.43
N ALA A 469 -1.97 23.95 -14.46
CA ALA A 469 -0.81 24.18 -13.62
C ALA A 469 0.14 25.18 -14.29
N ALA A 470 0.18 26.42 -13.78
CA ALA A 470 0.95 27.50 -14.40
C ALA A 470 2.00 28.08 -13.47
N ASP A 471 3.24 28.19 -13.96
CA ASP A 471 4.41 28.82 -13.33
C ASP A 471 4.40 30.36 -13.37
N MET A 472 3.20 30.94 -13.46
CA MET A 472 2.97 32.38 -13.58
C MET A 472 2.58 33.01 -12.25
N ALA A 473 3.06 34.24 -12.01
CA ALA A 473 2.75 35.04 -10.83
C ALA A 473 1.33 35.64 -10.92
N ASN A 474 1.19 36.95 -10.67
CA ASN A 474 -0.09 37.65 -10.81
C ASN A 474 -0.38 37.99 -12.29
N GLU A 475 -0.64 36.97 -13.11
CA GLU A 475 -0.86 37.09 -14.55
C GLU A 475 -2.23 36.49 -14.94
N PHE A 476 -3.10 37.31 -15.52
CA PHE A 476 -4.45 36.88 -15.90
C PHE A 476 -4.59 36.48 -17.36
N THR A 477 -3.64 36.80 -18.24
CA THR A 477 -3.81 36.61 -19.69
C THR A 477 -3.75 35.14 -20.15
N GLY A 478 -4.25 34.88 -21.36
CA GLY A 478 -4.15 33.58 -22.03
C GLY A 478 -5.03 32.50 -21.41
N ILE A 479 -4.44 31.41 -20.92
CA ILE A 479 -5.18 30.28 -20.30
C ILE A 479 -5.88 30.75 -19.01
N ASN A 480 -5.22 31.61 -18.23
CA ASN A 480 -5.74 32.06 -16.94
C ASN A 480 -7.03 32.89 -17.05
N GLU A 481 -7.32 33.46 -18.23
CA GLU A 481 -8.55 34.23 -18.48
C GLU A 481 -9.80 33.35 -18.48
N VAL A 482 -9.65 32.07 -18.80
CA VAL A 482 -10.78 31.15 -19.07
C VAL A 482 -10.83 29.96 -18.13
N ILE A 483 -9.70 29.58 -17.53
CA ILE A 483 -9.66 28.40 -16.66
C ILE A 483 -10.52 28.62 -15.39
N PRO A 484 -11.42 27.70 -15.02
CA PRO A 484 -12.33 27.93 -13.89
C PRO A 484 -11.62 28.04 -12.54
N VAL A 485 -10.52 27.32 -12.35
CA VAL A 485 -9.71 27.31 -11.12
C VAL A 485 -8.27 27.64 -11.47
N ARG A 486 -7.74 28.72 -10.89
CA ARG A 486 -6.36 29.17 -11.11
C ARG A 486 -5.38 28.29 -10.34
N GLY A 487 -4.54 27.55 -11.06
CA GLY A 487 -3.47 26.71 -10.52
C GLY A 487 -2.10 27.38 -10.52
N PHE A 488 -1.45 27.50 -9.37
CA PHE A 488 -0.11 28.06 -9.26
C PHE A 488 0.95 26.97 -9.10
N ASN A 489 1.92 26.97 -10.00
CA ASN A 489 3.21 26.36 -9.75
C ASN A 489 4.12 27.41 -9.14
N TYR A 490 4.60 27.14 -7.94
CA TYR A 490 5.43 28.01 -7.13
C TYR A 490 4.75 29.37 -6.91
N ARG A 491 5.54 30.45 -6.95
CA ARG A 491 5.04 31.84 -6.92
C ARG A 491 4.13 32.12 -5.71
N GLU A 492 4.38 31.49 -4.57
CA GLU A 492 3.55 31.57 -3.37
C GLU A 492 3.28 33.01 -2.91
N LYS A 493 4.26 33.90 -3.11
CA LYS A 493 4.17 35.33 -2.76
C LYS A 493 3.17 36.10 -3.63
N ALA A 494 2.86 35.64 -4.84
CA ALA A 494 1.96 36.32 -5.77
C ALA A 494 0.49 35.92 -5.61
N MET A 495 0.20 34.83 -4.90
CA MET A 495 -1.16 34.27 -4.82
C MET A 495 -2.15 35.22 -4.13
N ALA A 496 -1.70 35.94 -3.09
CA ALA A 496 -2.54 36.88 -2.36
C ALA A 496 -2.90 38.11 -3.21
N ASP A 497 -1.93 38.63 -3.97
CA ASP A 497 -2.15 39.72 -4.92
C ASP A 497 -3.11 39.28 -6.03
N TYR A 498 -2.91 38.09 -6.59
CA TYR A 498 -3.82 37.55 -7.61
C TYR A 498 -5.23 37.36 -7.08
N HIS A 499 -5.40 36.79 -5.87
CA HIS A 499 -6.73 36.62 -5.28
C HIS A 499 -7.42 37.95 -5.01
N ARG A 500 -6.68 38.99 -4.58
CA ARG A 500 -7.21 40.35 -4.43
C ARG A 500 -7.73 40.90 -5.77
N ASP A 501 -6.97 40.69 -6.83
CA ASP A 501 -7.26 41.26 -8.15
C ASP A 501 -8.33 40.43 -8.91
N HIS A 502 -8.47 39.14 -8.59
CA HIS A 502 -9.39 38.17 -9.20
C HIS A 502 -10.22 37.39 -8.15
N PRO A 503 -11.01 38.05 -7.29
CA PRO A 503 -11.60 37.44 -6.09
C PRO A 503 -12.71 36.42 -6.35
N LEU A 504 -13.13 36.24 -7.60
CA LEU A 504 -14.15 35.28 -8.01
C LEU A 504 -13.56 33.98 -8.59
N GLN A 505 -12.27 33.97 -8.93
CA GLN A 505 -11.60 32.78 -9.46
C GLN A 505 -10.91 32.04 -8.30
N PRO A 506 -11.32 30.79 -7.99
CA PRO A 506 -10.68 30.04 -6.92
C PRO A 506 -9.20 29.74 -7.20
N VAL A 507 -8.41 29.67 -6.14
CA VAL A 507 -6.95 29.48 -6.20
C VAL A 507 -6.56 28.14 -5.56
N ILE A 508 -5.62 27.46 -6.21
CA ILE A 508 -4.99 26.22 -5.76
C ILE A 508 -3.50 26.23 -6.09
N GLY A 509 -2.64 25.75 -5.19
CA GLY A 509 -1.23 25.51 -5.50
C GLY A 509 -1.07 24.17 -6.20
N THR A 510 -0.91 24.16 -7.52
CA THR A 510 -0.74 22.92 -8.32
C THR A 510 0.66 22.32 -8.17
N GLU A 511 1.65 23.14 -7.82
CA GLU A 511 3.02 22.70 -7.54
C GLU A 511 3.66 23.65 -6.54
N MET A 512 4.11 23.18 -5.39
CA MET A 512 4.56 24.02 -4.27
C MET A 512 5.83 23.45 -3.63
N GLY A 513 6.58 24.28 -2.92
CA GLY A 513 7.83 23.82 -2.31
C GLY A 513 8.90 23.57 -3.38
N SER A 514 9.34 22.31 -3.52
CA SER A 514 10.54 21.89 -4.26
C SER A 514 11.85 22.16 -3.51
N THR A 515 11.82 21.92 -2.19
CA THR A 515 13.05 21.78 -1.39
C THR A 515 13.84 20.57 -1.88
N VAL A 516 15.15 20.71 -2.01
CA VAL A 516 16.05 19.64 -2.46
C VAL A 516 16.89 19.14 -1.28
N THR A 517 16.83 17.84 -1.00
CA THR A 517 17.50 17.20 0.14
C THR A 517 17.97 15.78 -0.18
N THR A 518 18.99 15.28 0.53
CA THR A 518 19.46 13.89 0.42
C THR A 518 19.34 13.20 1.77
N ARG A 519 18.65 12.06 1.83
CA ARG A 519 18.31 11.36 3.09
C ARG A 519 19.54 11.14 3.97
N GLY A 520 19.52 11.64 5.20
CA GLY A 520 20.56 11.40 6.20
C GLY A 520 21.89 12.11 5.96
N ILE A 521 21.99 12.97 4.95
CA ILE A 521 23.17 13.80 4.71
C ILE A 521 22.97 15.15 5.38
N TYR A 522 23.97 15.71 6.07
CA TYR A 522 23.83 17.01 6.75
C TYR A 522 24.93 18.01 6.40
N GLN A 523 25.76 17.66 5.42
CA GLN A 523 26.75 18.53 4.80
C GLN A 523 26.65 18.36 3.28
N ALA A 524 26.67 19.46 2.53
CA ALA A 524 26.66 19.40 1.07
C ALA A 524 27.97 18.78 0.56
N ASP A 525 27.85 17.90 -0.44
CA ASP A 525 28.98 17.34 -1.18
C ASP A 525 28.68 17.44 -2.67
N SER A 526 29.32 18.38 -3.37
CA SER A 526 29.07 18.57 -4.80
C SER A 526 29.75 17.52 -5.70
N VAL A 527 30.65 16.70 -5.16
CA VAL A 527 31.33 15.64 -5.92
C VAL A 527 30.45 14.40 -5.96
N GLU A 528 29.97 13.98 -4.80
CA GLU A 528 29.01 12.87 -4.69
C GLU A 528 27.58 13.31 -5.04
N GLY A 529 27.33 14.62 -5.11
CA GLY A 529 26.03 15.17 -5.47
C GLY A 529 25.01 15.08 -4.34
N TYR A 530 25.44 15.35 -3.10
CA TYR A 530 24.59 15.28 -1.92
C TYR A 530 24.25 16.67 -1.35
N LEU A 531 23.03 16.77 -0.84
CA LEU A 531 22.47 17.96 -0.24
C LEU A 531 22.07 17.73 1.22
N PRO A 532 22.23 18.74 2.10
CA PRO A 532 21.77 18.65 3.48
C PRO A 532 20.28 18.31 3.59
N ASP A 533 19.95 17.39 4.48
CA ASP A 533 18.62 16.91 4.83
C ASP A 533 17.94 17.87 5.81
N GLN A 534 17.83 19.13 5.42
CA GLN A 534 17.19 20.20 6.16
C GLN A 534 16.46 21.11 5.16
N ASP A 535 15.38 21.75 5.61
CA ASP A 535 14.60 22.69 4.79
C ASP A 535 15.35 24.03 4.62
N ILE A 536 16.49 23.99 3.94
CA ILE A 536 17.41 25.12 3.77
C ILE A 536 17.80 25.37 2.31
N THR A 537 17.54 24.43 1.40
CA THR A 537 17.92 24.55 -0.01
C THR A 537 16.71 24.29 -0.90
N ALA A 538 16.41 25.24 -1.78
CA ALA A 538 15.42 25.10 -2.85
C ALA A 538 15.98 25.80 -4.11
N PRO A 539 15.62 25.35 -5.32
CA PRO A 539 15.94 26.06 -6.55
C PRO A 539 15.41 27.50 -6.57
N TRP A 540 15.97 28.36 -7.42
CA TRP A 540 15.63 29.79 -7.45
C TRP A 540 14.17 30.09 -7.85
N TRP A 541 13.52 29.17 -8.56
CA TRP A 541 12.12 29.28 -8.97
C TRP A 541 11.13 28.76 -7.93
N ALA A 542 11.65 28.02 -6.95
CA ALA A 542 10.92 27.24 -5.96
C ALA A 542 10.93 27.93 -4.59
N SER A 543 10.47 27.22 -3.56
CA SER A 543 10.49 27.70 -2.18
C SER A 543 10.69 26.57 -1.18
N ARG A 544 11.09 26.92 0.04
CA ARG A 544 11.16 25.97 1.15
C ARG A 544 9.76 25.62 1.64
N ALA A 545 9.63 24.51 2.37
CA ALA A 545 8.35 24.13 2.96
C ALA A 545 7.79 25.22 3.89
N GLU A 546 8.66 25.82 4.70
CA GLU A 546 8.32 26.92 5.61
C GLU A 546 8.00 28.26 4.93
N ASP A 547 8.32 28.43 3.65
CA ASP A 547 8.03 29.68 2.94
C ASP A 547 6.60 29.68 2.35
N TRP A 548 6.09 28.54 1.88
CA TRP A 548 4.79 28.47 1.21
C TRP A 548 3.64 27.97 2.11
N TRP A 549 3.88 26.95 2.95
CA TRP A 549 2.80 26.31 3.69
C TRP A 549 2.10 27.25 4.68
N PRO A 550 2.81 28.13 5.43
CA PRO A 550 2.15 29.10 6.30
C PRO A 550 1.16 30.01 5.57
N ILE A 551 1.44 30.36 4.30
CA ILE A 551 0.53 31.15 3.47
C ILE A 551 -0.74 30.33 3.20
N ALA A 552 -0.61 29.09 2.73
CA ALA A 552 -1.75 28.23 2.43
C ALA A 552 -2.59 27.88 3.67
N ALA A 553 -1.93 27.66 4.80
CA ALA A 553 -2.57 27.34 6.07
C ALA A 553 -3.37 28.52 6.65
N ALA A 554 -2.89 29.75 6.48
CA ALA A 554 -3.52 30.96 7.04
C ALA A 554 -4.75 31.45 6.26
N HIS A 555 -4.86 31.12 4.96
CA HIS A 555 -5.86 31.70 4.08
C HIS A 555 -6.95 30.71 3.66
N ASN A 556 -8.21 30.98 4.02
CA ASN A 556 -9.34 30.12 3.68
C ASN A 556 -9.65 30.09 2.17
N TRP A 557 -9.37 31.18 1.45
CA TRP A 557 -9.61 31.26 -0.01
C TRP A 557 -8.65 30.39 -0.83
N MET A 558 -7.49 30.03 -0.27
CA MET A 558 -6.55 29.12 -0.90
C MET A 558 -6.96 27.68 -0.60
N SER A 559 -7.17 26.87 -1.64
CA SER A 559 -7.62 25.48 -1.48
C SER A 559 -6.58 24.59 -0.76
N GLY A 560 -5.32 25.03 -0.67
CA GLY A 560 -4.16 24.24 -0.28
C GLY A 560 -3.24 24.08 -1.48
N GLY A 561 -2.42 23.03 -1.50
CA GLY A 561 -1.60 22.73 -2.68
C GLY A 561 -0.88 21.40 -2.66
N PHE A 562 -0.15 21.13 -3.74
CA PHE A 562 0.60 19.90 -3.98
C PHE A 562 2.09 20.17 -3.96
N ILE A 563 2.85 19.51 -3.08
CA ILE A 563 4.30 19.71 -3.01
C ILE A 563 5.03 18.98 -4.12
N TRP A 564 6.11 19.54 -4.66
CA TRP A 564 7.06 18.85 -5.52
C TRP A 564 8.20 18.31 -4.64
N THR A 565 8.31 17.01 -4.36
CA THR A 565 7.39 15.90 -4.67
C THR A 565 7.13 15.02 -3.44
N GLY A 566 6.21 14.06 -3.56
CA GLY A 566 5.95 13.06 -2.52
C GLY A 566 7.09 12.04 -2.38
N PHE A 567 7.63 11.56 -3.50
CA PHE A 567 8.77 10.67 -3.59
C PHE A 567 9.80 11.26 -4.55
N ASP A 568 11.09 11.01 -4.30
CA ASP A 568 12.08 11.16 -5.36
C ASP A 568 11.72 10.22 -6.51
N TYR A 569 12.10 10.62 -7.71
CA TYR A 569 11.89 9.89 -8.95
C TYR A 569 13.19 9.89 -9.75
N ARG A 570 13.32 8.97 -10.70
CA ARG A 570 14.49 8.91 -11.56
C ARG A 570 14.49 10.05 -12.59
N GLY A 571 15.68 10.58 -12.88
CA GLY A 571 15.83 11.76 -13.71
C GLY A 571 15.62 13.07 -12.97
N GLU A 572 15.60 14.16 -13.72
CA GLU A 572 15.57 15.54 -13.22
C GLU A 572 16.45 15.77 -11.97
N PRO A 573 17.77 15.49 -12.03
CA PRO A 573 18.65 15.42 -10.86
C PRO A 573 19.02 16.79 -10.23
N THR A 574 18.14 17.79 -10.35
CA THR A 574 18.32 19.14 -9.83
C THR A 574 18.70 19.12 -8.34
N PRO A 575 19.68 19.94 -7.91
CA PRO A 575 20.40 20.97 -8.66
C PRO A 575 21.66 20.46 -9.37
N TYR A 576 21.97 19.19 -9.23
CA TYR A 576 23.16 18.58 -9.78
C TYR A 576 22.86 17.90 -11.12
N GLN A 577 23.89 17.24 -11.64
CA GLN A 577 23.87 16.44 -12.85
C GLN A 577 24.57 15.12 -12.50
N TRP A 578 25.21 14.46 -13.45
CA TRP A 578 26.09 13.33 -13.15
C TRP A 578 27.04 13.62 -11.96
N PRO A 579 27.19 12.70 -10.98
CA PRO A 579 26.72 11.32 -10.97
C PRO A 579 25.26 11.13 -10.52
N ASN A 580 24.51 12.18 -10.19
CA ASN A 580 23.11 12.04 -9.80
C ASN A 580 22.25 11.56 -10.98
N ILE A 581 21.48 10.51 -10.73
CA ILE A 581 20.56 9.87 -11.69
C ILE A 581 19.09 9.96 -11.23
N ASN A 582 18.85 10.42 -9.99
CA ASN A 582 17.52 10.62 -9.42
C ASN A 582 17.39 12.05 -8.90
N SER A 583 16.15 12.51 -8.74
CA SER A 583 15.81 13.81 -8.18
C SER A 583 16.18 13.94 -6.69
N HIS A 584 16.19 15.17 -6.17
CA HIS A 584 16.33 15.46 -4.74
C HIS A 584 15.07 16.03 -4.07
N PHE A 585 13.96 16.15 -4.82
CA PHE A 585 12.76 16.90 -4.43
C PHE A 585 11.83 16.19 -3.45
N GLY A 586 11.88 14.86 -3.43
CA GLY A 586 10.96 14.04 -2.66
C GLY A 586 11.10 14.28 -1.16
N VAL A 587 9.97 14.39 -0.47
CA VAL A 587 9.96 14.31 1.00
C VAL A 587 10.34 12.94 1.53
N MET A 588 10.20 11.92 0.68
CA MET A 588 10.78 10.60 0.83
C MET A 588 11.71 10.34 -0.35
N ASP A 589 12.72 9.48 -0.15
CA ASP A 589 13.55 9.01 -1.26
C ASP A 589 12.78 8.07 -2.20
N MET A 590 13.46 7.59 -3.26
CA MET A 590 12.86 6.71 -4.28
C MET A 590 12.39 5.35 -3.74
N CYS A 591 12.88 4.94 -2.57
CA CYS A 591 12.45 3.72 -1.87
C CYS A 591 11.29 3.99 -0.89
N GLY A 592 10.92 5.26 -0.68
CA GLY A 592 9.92 5.67 0.30
C GLY A 592 10.46 5.82 1.72
N PHE A 593 11.78 5.93 1.90
CA PHE A 593 12.33 6.27 3.21
C PHE A 593 12.20 7.77 3.48
N PRO A 594 11.67 8.18 4.65
CA PRO A 594 11.46 9.60 4.95
C PRO A 594 12.78 10.36 5.07
N LYS A 595 12.84 11.53 4.43
CA LYS A 595 13.83 12.58 4.67
C LYS A 595 13.36 13.49 5.81
N ASN A 596 14.18 14.41 6.30
CA ASN A 596 13.83 15.28 7.43
C ASN A 596 12.62 16.19 7.12
N ILE A 597 12.50 16.65 5.87
CA ILE A 597 11.35 17.47 5.42
C ILE A 597 10.00 16.76 5.54
N TYR A 598 9.96 15.41 5.51
CA TYR A 598 8.75 14.63 5.81
C TYR A 598 8.17 15.03 7.17
N TYR A 599 9.03 15.18 8.19
CA TYR A 599 8.60 15.46 9.55
C TYR A 599 8.13 16.91 9.75
N TYR A 600 8.59 17.85 8.91
CA TYR A 600 7.98 19.18 8.84
C TYR A 600 6.52 19.06 8.42
N TYR A 601 6.25 18.43 7.27
CA TYR A 601 4.87 18.28 6.80
C TYR A 601 4.03 17.46 7.76
N ALA A 602 4.53 16.33 8.26
CA ALA A 602 3.83 15.51 9.24
C ALA A 602 3.42 16.33 10.48
N SER A 603 4.29 17.20 11.01
CA SER A 603 3.95 18.04 12.16
C SER A 603 2.70 18.90 11.92
N TRP A 604 2.46 19.34 10.69
CA TRP A 604 1.38 20.29 10.37
C TRP A 604 0.22 19.67 9.59
N TRP A 605 0.39 18.47 9.04
CA TRP A 605 -0.58 17.79 8.17
C TRP A 605 -1.26 16.60 8.82
N THR A 606 -0.72 16.02 9.88
CA THR A 606 -1.39 14.95 10.64
C THR A 606 -1.70 15.36 12.08
N ASP A 607 -2.69 14.70 12.66
CA ASP A 607 -3.05 14.83 14.08
C ASP A 607 -2.22 13.89 14.98
N ASN A 608 -1.46 12.96 14.37
CA ASN A 608 -0.54 12.06 15.07
C ASN A 608 0.50 12.84 15.89
N ASP A 609 1.04 12.24 16.94
CA ASP A 609 2.11 12.89 17.70
C ASP A 609 3.41 12.85 16.91
N ILE A 610 3.94 14.02 16.60
CA ILE A 610 5.22 14.15 15.88
C ILE A 610 6.24 14.76 16.83
N LEU A 611 7.37 14.08 16.99
CA LEU A 611 8.56 14.58 17.66
C LEU A 611 9.77 13.89 17.01
N HIS A 612 10.49 14.61 16.16
CA HIS A 612 11.63 14.11 15.40
C HIS A 612 12.85 14.99 15.62
N ILE A 613 14.01 14.37 15.87
CA ILE A 613 15.30 15.05 16.02
C ILE A 613 16.14 14.75 14.78
N SER A 614 16.73 15.78 14.18
CA SER A 614 17.78 15.67 13.18
C SER A 614 18.97 16.56 13.55
N PRO A 615 20.22 16.21 13.21
CA PRO A 615 20.63 15.00 12.51
C PRO A 615 20.66 13.73 13.39
N HIS A 616 21.12 12.62 12.82
CA HIS A 616 21.61 11.48 13.61
C HIS A 616 22.77 11.88 14.54
N TRP A 617 23.13 11.03 15.50
CA TRP A 617 24.18 11.34 16.50
C TRP A 617 25.49 10.55 16.34
N ASN A 618 25.76 10.03 15.13
CA ASN A 618 27.07 9.49 14.73
C ASN A 618 27.93 10.59 14.09
N TRP A 619 28.82 11.22 14.87
CA TRP A 619 29.73 12.27 14.38
C TRP A 619 31.18 12.05 14.85
N GLN A 620 31.61 10.79 14.89
CA GLN A 620 32.95 10.42 15.37
C GLN A 620 34.04 11.26 14.68
N GLY A 621 34.96 11.84 15.46
CA GLY A 621 36.01 12.74 14.96
C GLY A 621 35.59 14.21 14.85
N SER A 622 34.37 14.56 15.26
CA SER A 622 33.87 15.94 15.36
C SER A 622 33.55 16.34 16.80
N GLU A 623 34.16 15.69 17.80
CA GLU A 623 33.95 16.01 19.22
C GLU A 623 34.24 17.49 19.50
N GLY A 624 33.30 18.14 20.20
CA GLY A 624 33.36 19.57 20.51
C GLY A 624 32.96 20.51 19.36
N LYS A 625 32.81 20.03 18.12
CA LYS A 625 32.27 20.84 17.01
C LYS A 625 30.79 21.07 17.21
N THR A 626 30.32 22.25 16.84
CA THR A 626 28.90 22.61 16.90
C THR A 626 28.13 21.94 15.76
N ILE A 627 27.07 21.21 16.12
CA ILE A 627 26.09 20.59 15.23
C ILE A 627 24.77 21.33 15.37
N LYS A 628 24.17 21.71 14.24
CA LYS A 628 22.87 22.36 14.22
C LYS A 628 21.76 21.31 14.29
N VAL A 629 21.22 21.12 15.50
CA VAL A 629 20.13 20.18 15.76
C VAL A 629 18.80 20.85 15.44
N TRP A 630 17.96 20.21 14.64
CA TRP A 630 16.59 20.60 14.38
C TRP A 630 15.63 19.64 15.08
N VAL A 631 14.49 20.17 15.52
CA VAL A 631 13.38 19.38 16.04
C VAL A 631 12.09 19.79 15.33
N ASN A 632 11.45 18.81 14.69
CA ASN A 632 10.11 18.94 14.12
C ASN A 632 9.10 18.32 15.09
N SER A 633 8.08 19.08 15.48
CA SER A 633 7.03 18.61 16.36
C SER A 633 5.75 19.41 16.21
N ASN A 634 4.63 18.79 16.54
CA ASN A 634 3.33 19.42 16.66
C ASN A 634 2.87 19.62 18.11
N ALA A 635 3.80 19.50 19.06
CA ALA A 635 3.62 19.87 20.45
C ALA A 635 3.70 21.40 20.65
N ASP A 636 3.35 21.87 21.85
CA ASP A 636 3.33 23.29 22.21
C ASP A 636 4.74 23.82 22.55
N GLU A 637 5.56 22.98 23.18
CA GLU A 637 6.93 23.29 23.61
C GLU A 637 7.80 22.04 23.63
N VAL A 638 9.11 22.22 23.44
CA VAL A 638 10.11 21.15 23.44
C VAL A 638 11.31 21.56 24.26
N GLU A 639 11.80 20.67 25.11
CA GLU A 639 13.09 20.75 25.78
C GLU A 639 14.04 19.71 25.17
N LEU A 640 15.25 20.17 24.85
CA LEU A 640 16.32 19.31 24.35
C LEU A 640 17.36 19.10 25.46
N SER A 641 17.92 17.91 25.55
CA SER A 641 18.99 17.58 26.50
C SER A 641 20.04 16.68 25.86
N LEU A 642 21.30 16.85 26.25
CA LEU A 642 22.42 16.00 25.86
C LEU A 642 22.99 15.35 27.12
N ASN A 643 23.05 14.02 27.16
CA ASN A 643 23.58 13.25 28.30
C ASN A 643 22.94 13.66 29.64
N GLY A 644 21.63 13.92 29.62
CA GLY A 644 20.84 14.34 30.80
C GLY A 644 20.94 15.82 31.16
N LYS A 645 21.81 16.59 30.50
CA LYS A 645 21.93 18.04 30.72
C LYS A 645 21.01 18.79 29.76
N SER A 646 20.12 19.62 30.30
CA SER A 646 19.24 20.48 29.50
C SER A 646 20.03 21.47 28.64
N LEU A 647 19.60 21.59 27.39
CA LEU A 647 20.02 22.59 26.40
C LEU A 647 18.97 23.70 26.23
N GLY A 648 17.99 23.73 27.13
CA GLY A 648 16.93 24.72 27.17
C GLY A 648 15.64 24.29 26.46
N ARG A 649 14.55 24.88 26.94
CA ARG A 649 13.18 24.68 26.44
C ARG A 649 12.81 25.80 25.47
N LYS A 650 12.12 25.45 24.38
CA LYS A 650 11.64 26.39 23.37
C LYS A 650 10.17 26.14 23.03
N THR A 651 9.40 27.22 22.85
CA THR A 651 8.01 27.17 22.38
C THR A 651 7.97 26.86 20.89
N MET A 652 7.16 25.89 20.49
CA MET A 652 6.99 25.50 19.09
C MET A 652 6.00 26.44 18.40
N ARG A 653 6.50 27.30 17.52
CA ARG A 653 5.61 28.15 16.70
C ARG A 653 4.95 27.28 15.63
N ARG A 654 3.63 27.43 15.46
CA ARG A 654 2.87 26.71 14.42
C ARG A 654 3.46 26.94 13.03
N ASN A 655 3.51 25.87 12.22
CA ASN A 655 4.06 25.83 10.86
C ASN A 655 5.57 26.15 10.77
N SER A 656 6.36 25.80 11.79
CA SER A 656 7.81 25.99 11.83
C SER A 656 8.57 24.77 12.39
N HIS A 657 9.88 24.90 12.61
CA HIS A 657 10.73 23.98 13.35
C HIS A 657 11.41 24.68 14.53
N LEU A 658 11.99 23.89 15.43
CA LEU A 658 12.93 24.37 16.45
C LEU A 658 14.35 23.99 16.09
N ASN A 659 15.34 24.75 16.55
CA ASN A 659 16.76 24.41 16.37
C ASN A 659 17.61 24.78 17.59
N TRP A 660 18.75 24.09 17.74
CA TRP A 660 19.78 24.33 18.76
C TRP A 660 21.17 24.16 18.14
N ASP A 661 22.12 24.97 18.59
CA ASP A 661 23.54 24.77 18.32
C ASP A 661 24.12 23.92 19.45
N VAL A 662 24.50 22.68 19.15
CA VAL A 662 24.90 21.68 20.15
C VAL A 662 26.31 21.21 19.86
N ASN A 663 27.22 21.39 20.82
CA ASN A 663 28.57 20.83 20.68
C ASN A 663 28.50 19.30 20.78
N TYR A 664 29.01 18.61 19.77
CA TYR A 664 28.92 17.16 19.70
C TYR A 664 29.72 16.51 20.83
N GLU A 665 29.02 15.67 21.57
CA GLU A 665 29.56 14.71 22.54
C GLU A 665 28.86 13.39 22.27
N PRO A 666 29.60 12.26 22.16
CA PRO A 666 28.98 10.95 22.03
C PRO A 666 28.00 10.67 23.18
N GLY A 667 26.86 10.08 22.87
CA GLY A 667 25.85 9.76 23.88
C GLY A 667 24.43 9.91 23.36
N ILE A 668 23.54 10.43 24.21
CA ILE A 668 22.09 10.48 23.95
C ILE A 668 21.64 11.94 23.89
N LEU A 669 21.09 12.31 22.75
CA LEU A 669 20.36 13.55 22.56
C LEU A 669 18.86 13.26 22.67
N LYS A 670 18.22 13.78 23.71
CA LYS A 670 16.81 13.50 24.03
C LYS A 670 15.97 14.77 23.92
N ALA A 671 14.84 14.68 23.24
CA ALA A 671 13.81 15.71 23.22
C ALA A 671 12.59 15.26 24.04
N ILE A 672 12.08 16.17 24.87
CA ILE A 672 10.83 16.02 25.60
C ILE A 672 9.91 17.15 25.13
N ALA A 673 8.69 16.81 24.73
CA ALA A 673 7.73 17.78 24.25
C ALA A 673 6.40 17.65 24.98
N TRP A 674 5.66 18.75 25.08
CA TRP A 674 4.37 18.80 25.76
C TRP A 674 3.28 19.25 24.79
N LYS A 675 2.30 18.39 24.54
CA LYS A 675 1.16 18.64 23.65
C LYS A 675 -0.13 18.57 24.47
N ASN A 676 -0.82 19.69 24.63
CA ASN A 676 -2.00 19.80 25.49
C ASN A 676 -1.73 19.29 26.93
N GLY A 677 -0.54 19.59 27.47
CA GLY A 677 -0.10 19.15 28.79
C GLY A 677 0.35 17.69 28.90
N ARG A 678 0.20 16.87 27.84
CA ARG A 678 0.74 15.51 27.79
C ARG A 678 2.18 15.51 27.29
N GLU A 679 3.06 14.85 28.04
CA GLU A 679 4.45 14.64 27.67
C GLU A 679 4.60 13.56 26.58
N ILE A 680 5.42 13.83 25.57
CA ILE A 680 5.92 12.87 24.59
C ILE A 680 7.45 13.03 24.51
N SER A 681 8.19 11.95 24.23
CA SER A 681 9.66 12.04 24.16
C SER A 681 10.23 11.19 23.04
N THR A 682 11.41 11.58 22.54
CA THR A 682 12.19 10.84 21.55
C THR A 682 13.68 11.04 21.81
N LYS A 683 14.53 10.24 21.19
CA LYS A 683 15.98 10.36 21.27
C LYS A 683 16.68 9.96 19.97
N VAL A 684 17.86 10.52 19.76
CA VAL A 684 18.89 10.00 18.85
C VAL A 684 20.16 9.77 19.65
N GLU A 685 20.93 8.75 19.30
CA GLU A 685 22.08 8.34 20.10
C GLU A 685 23.24 7.86 19.23
N THR A 686 24.46 8.01 19.75
CA THR A 686 25.67 7.53 19.08
C THR A 686 25.67 6.00 19.10
N THR A 687 25.70 5.40 17.91
CA THR A 687 25.64 3.96 17.71
C THR A 687 27.03 3.33 17.59
N GLY A 688 27.08 2.02 17.80
CA GLY A 688 28.27 1.22 17.56
C GLY A 688 28.47 0.89 16.08
N LYS A 689 29.46 0.04 15.80
CA LYS A 689 29.66 -0.48 14.44
C LYS A 689 28.50 -1.39 14.02
N PRO A 690 28.18 -1.46 12.72
CA PRO A 690 27.28 -2.47 12.16
C PRO A 690 27.60 -3.88 12.68
N TYR A 691 26.56 -4.59 13.15
CA TYR A 691 26.69 -5.91 13.79
C TYR A 691 25.80 -6.98 13.15
N GLU A 692 24.51 -6.67 12.93
CA GLU A 692 23.52 -7.63 12.45
C GLU A 692 22.56 -6.98 11.44
N LEU A 693 22.28 -7.69 10.34
CA LEU A 693 21.27 -7.28 9.37
C LEU A 693 19.85 -7.50 9.91
N VAL A 694 18.92 -6.71 9.40
CA VAL A 694 17.49 -6.83 9.68
C VAL A 694 16.71 -6.85 8.38
N LEU A 695 15.78 -7.80 8.25
CA LEU A 695 14.80 -7.86 7.16
C LEU A 695 13.42 -7.58 7.75
N THR A 696 12.76 -6.55 7.24
CA THR A 696 11.43 -6.13 7.70
C THR A 696 10.46 -6.13 6.52
N PRO A 697 9.73 -7.23 6.28
CA PRO A 697 8.63 -7.26 5.31
C PRO A 697 7.49 -6.36 5.75
N TYR A 698 6.91 -5.65 4.79
CA TYR A 698 5.71 -4.84 5.02
C TYR A 698 4.46 -5.69 5.27
N LYS A 699 4.45 -6.93 4.76
CA LYS A 699 3.53 -8.02 5.09
C LYS A 699 4.23 -9.37 4.97
N THR A 700 3.84 -10.34 5.78
CA THR A 700 4.33 -11.72 5.80
C THR A 700 3.42 -12.70 5.06
N THR A 701 2.16 -12.32 4.77
CA THR A 701 1.23 -13.13 3.97
C THR A 701 1.01 -12.52 2.58
N LEU A 702 1.13 -13.34 1.53
CA LEU A 702 0.96 -12.97 0.13
C LEU A 702 -0.08 -13.86 -0.56
N PHE A 703 -0.78 -13.35 -1.57
CA PHE A 703 -1.57 -14.21 -2.44
C PHE A 703 -0.68 -14.91 -3.49
N ALA A 704 -0.86 -16.21 -3.65
CA ALA A 704 -0.19 -17.03 -4.66
C ALA A 704 -0.90 -16.90 -6.03
N ASP A 705 -0.97 -15.68 -6.56
CA ASP A 705 -1.64 -15.35 -7.82
C ASP A 705 -0.68 -14.93 -8.94
N GLY A 706 0.63 -14.98 -8.68
CA GLY A 706 1.69 -14.56 -9.61
C GLY A 706 1.89 -13.05 -9.71
N LYS A 707 1.13 -12.26 -8.95
CA LYS A 707 1.01 -10.79 -9.08
C LYS A 707 1.27 -10.06 -7.77
N ASP A 708 0.74 -10.57 -6.65
CA ASP A 708 0.86 -9.94 -5.35
C ASP A 708 2.34 -9.73 -4.99
N ALA A 709 2.63 -8.57 -4.40
CA ALA A 709 3.99 -8.14 -4.14
C ALA A 709 4.11 -7.53 -2.74
N VAL A 710 5.32 -7.49 -2.23
CA VAL A 710 5.65 -6.87 -0.94
C VAL A 710 7.01 -6.20 -0.99
N VAL A 711 7.09 -5.08 -0.30
CA VAL A 711 8.34 -4.39 0.00
C VAL A 711 8.98 -5.02 1.23
N VAL A 712 10.27 -5.34 1.14
CA VAL A 712 11.07 -5.76 2.29
C VAL A 712 12.20 -4.77 2.47
N ASN A 713 12.18 -4.06 3.61
CA ASN A 713 13.23 -3.14 3.97
C ASN A 713 14.40 -3.90 4.60
N ILE A 714 15.61 -3.45 4.30
CA ILE A 714 16.86 -3.97 4.81
C ILE A 714 17.53 -2.86 5.60
N SER A 715 17.89 -3.16 6.85
CA SER A 715 18.69 -2.26 7.68
C SER A 715 19.76 -3.03 8.43
N VAL A 716 20.55 -2.30 9.22
CA VAL A 716 21.59 -2.88 10.07
C VAL A 716 21.56 -2.26 11.46
N ILE A 717 21.73 -3.10 12.47
CA ILE A 717 21.81 -2.71 13.88
C ILE A 717 23.21 -2.95 14.43
N ASP A 718 23.57 -2.21 15.47
CA ASP A 718 24.76 -2.47 16.28
C ASP A 718 24.53 -3.60 17.31
N SER A 719 25.56 -3.92 18.11
CA SER A 719 25.49 -4.99 19.12
C SER A 719 24.54 -4.70 20.30
N LEU A 720 23.98 -3.48 20.36
CA LEU A 720 22.97 -3.06 21.33
C LEU A 720 21.56 -2.99 20.72
N GLY A 721 21.40 -3.38 19.45
CA GLY A 721 20.11 -3.41 18.76
C GLY A 721 19.67 -2.06 18.19
N ARG A 722 20.59 -1.10 18.04
CA ARG A 722 20.29 0.26 17.55
C ARG A 722 20.62 0.36 16.07
N GLU A 723 19.73 0.94 15.28
CA GLU A 723 19.94 1.14 13.84
C GLU A 723 21.15 2.04 13.58
N VAL A 724 22.06 1.64 12.69
CA VAL A 724 23.29 2.40 12.39
C VAL A 724 23.03 3.34 11.20
N PRO A 725 22.87 4.65 11.43
CA PRO A 725 22.28 5.59 10.46
C PRO A 725 23.20 5.98 9.30
N ASP A 726 24.49 5.65 9.38
CA ASP A 726 25.54 5.96 8.42
C ASP A 726 26.15 4.71 7.77
N ALA A 727 25.51 3.54 7.92
CA ALA A 727 26.01 2.30 7.35
C ALA A 727 25.82 2.23 5.82
N MET A 728 26.86 1.76 5.13
CA MET A 728 26.94 1.65 3.66
C MET A 728 27.24 0.22 3.17
N ASN A 729 26.99 -0.79 4.00
CA ASN A 729 27.37 -2.17 3.72
C ASN A 729 26.69 -2.73 2.45
N LEU A 730 27.44 -3.44 1.60
CA LEU A 730 26.88 -4.25 0.52
C LEU A 730 26.15 -5.48 1.09
N VAL A 731 24.88 -5.65 0.73
CA VAL A 731 24.04 -6.77 1.16
C VAL A 731 23.76 -7.70 -0.03
N ASN A 732 23.98 -9.00 0.17
CA ASN A 732 23.61 -10.07 -0.77
C ASN A 732 22.33 -10.73 -0.30
N ILE A 733 21.44 -11.05 -1.24
CA ILE A 733 20.10 -11.57 -0.95
C ILE A 733 19.90 -12.90 -1.67
N THR A 734 19.38 -13.89 -0.94
CA THR A 734 18.97 -15.17 -1.49
C THR A 734 17.50 -15.45 -1.19
N LEU A 735 16.84 -16.16 -2.10
CA LEU A 735 15.42 -16.46 -2.06
C LEU A 735 15.21 -17.94 -2.34
N SER A 736 14.30 -18.58 -1.60
CA SER A 736 13.75 -19.91 -1.93
C SER A 736 12.23 -19.94 -1.71
N GLY A 737 11.55 -20.87 -2.38
CA GLY A 737 10.08 -20.91 -2.48
C GLY A 737 9.56 -20.37 -3.82
N ASP A 738 8.25 -20.43 -4.03
CA ASP A 738 7.62 -19.96 -5.27
C ASP A 738 7.37 -18.45 -5.22
N ALA A 739 8.44 -17.67 -5.40
CA ALA A 739 8.43 -16.22 -5.50
C ALA A 739 9.65 -15.74 -6.31
N ARG A 740 9.66 -14.45 -6.66
CA ARG A 740 10.80 -13.80 -7.34
C ARG A 740 11.08 -12.44 -6.73
N ILE A 741 12.36 -12.10 -6.55
CA ILE A 741 12.76 -10.70 -6.36
C ILE A 741 12.60 -10.02 -7.72
N ILE A 742 11.93 -8.87 -7.74
CA ILE A 742 11.68 -8.11 -8.96
C ILE A 742 12.37 -6.76 -8.96
N GLY A 743 13.09 -6.38 -7.91
CA GLY A 743 13.85 -5.14 -7.89
C GLY A 743 14.51 -4.88 -6.54
N VAL A 744 15.56 -4.06 -6.56
CA VAL A 744 16.27 -3.57 -5.37
C VAL A 744 16.58 -2.07 -5.51
N GLY A 745 16.73 -1.38 -4.40
CA GLY A 745 17.11 0.03 -4.36
C GLY A 745 17.55 0.49 -2.97
N ASN A 746 18.13 1.68 -2.86
CA ASN A 746 18.52 2.26 -1.58
C ASN A 746 18.19 3.75 -1.43
N GLY A 747 17.75 4.42 -2.50
CA GLY A 747 17.37 5.84 -2.48
C GLY A 747 18.54 6.82 -2.51
N ASP A 748 19.77 6.35 -2.75
CA ASP A 748 20.91 7.21 -3.05
C ASP A 748 20.72 7.83 -4.45
N PRO A 749 20.69 9.17 -4.58
CA PRO A 749 20.52 9.83 -5.87
C PRO A 749 21.69 9.60 -6.83
N SER A 750 22.86 9.17 -6.35
CA SER A 750 24.08 8.93 -7.14
C SER A 750 24.43 7.44 -7.32
N CYS A 751 23.60 6.53 -6.83
CA CYS A 751 23.91 5.10 -6.90
C CYS A 751 23.66 4.52 -8.29
N HIS A 752 24.72 4.01 -8.93
CA HIS A 752 24.64 3.36 -10.25
C HIS A 752 24.53 1.83 -10.18
N GLU A 753 24.37 1.24 -8.98
CA GLU A 753 24.17 -0.21 -8.84
C GLU A 753 22.87 -0.66 -9.54
N PRO A 754 22.86 -1.82 -10.24
CA PRO A 754 21.70 -2.25 -11.03
C PRO A 754 20.44 -2.52 -10.21
N ASP A 755 19.36 -1.78 -10.48
CA ASP A 755 18.01 -1.99 -9.93
C ASP A 755 17.49 -3.42 -10.15
N LYS A 756 17.91 -4.02 -11.27
CA LYS A 756 17.60 -5.38 -11.69
C LYS A 756 18.91 -6.16 -11.76
N CYS A 757 19.11 -7.07 -10.82
CA CYS A 757 20.27 -7.96 -10.83
C CYS A 757 20.00 -9.21 -11.67
N MET A 758 21.06 -9.90 -12.07
CA MET A 758 20.91 -11.26 -12.61
C MET A 758 20.28 -12.17 -11.55
N VAL A 759 19.43 -13.11 -12.00
CA VAL A 759 18.77 -14.07 -11.11
C VAL A 759 19.82 -14.83 -10.30
N GLY A 760 19.66 -14.84 -8.97
CA GLY A 760 20.60 -15.47 -8.03
C GLY A 760 21.79 -14.60 -7.62
N GLN A 761 21.90 -13.37 -8.13
CA GLN A 761 22.96 -12.41 -7.81
C GLN A 761 22.38 -11.10 -7.26
N TRP A 762 21.28 -11.18 -6.51
CA TRP A 762 20.63 -10.02 -5.93
C TRP A 762 21.49 -9.38 -4.85
N GLN A 763 21.79 -8.10 -5.03
CA GLN A 763 22.60 -7.34 -4.10
C GLN A 763 22.25 -5.85 -4.14
N ARG A 764 22.49 -5.15 -3.03
CA ARG A 764 22.34 -3.70 -2.92
C ARG A 764 23.14 -3.18 -1.75
N SER A 765 23.86 -2.09 -1.93
CA SER A 765 24.48 -1.37 -0.82
C SER A 765 23.42 -0.62 0.00
N LEU A 766 23.56 -0.67 1.33
CA LEU A 766 22.86 0.25 2.21
C LEU A 766 23.27 1.69 1.85
N PHE A 767 22.34 2.62 1.92
CA PHE A 767 22.61 4.06 1.88
C PHE A 767 22.08 4.65 3.17
N ASN A 768 22.96 5.20 4.00
CA ASN A 768 22.62 5.75 5.32
C ASN A 768 21.73 4.77 6.12
N GLY A 769 22.22 3.54 6.28
CA GLY A 769 21.59 2.49 7.08
C GLY A 769 20.54 1.65 6.39
N LYS A 770 20.07 2.02 5.18
CA LYS A 770 18.87 1.40 4.57
C LYS A 770 19.05 0.98 3.11
N ALA A 771 18.42 -0.15 2.76
CA ALA A 771 18.13 -0.58 1.41
C ALA A 771 16.75 -1.24 1.35
N GLN A 772 16.29 -1.57 0.15
CA GLN A 772 14.96 -2.14 -0.10
C GLN A 772 15.04 -3.18 -1.21
N LEU A 773 14.20 -4.21 -1.10
CA LEU A 773 13.86 -5.11 -2.20
C LEU A 773 12.36 -5.24 -2.37
N ILE A 774 11.94 -5.63 -3.57
CA ILE A 774 10.55 -5.92 -3.91
C ILE A 774 10.45 -7.40 -4.26
N LEU A 775 9.62 -8.12 -3.52
CA LEU A 775 9.33 -9.53 -3.71
C LEU A 775 7.95 -9.69 -4.34
N GLN A 776 7.82 -10.53 -5.36
CA GLN A 776 6.56 -10.87 -5.99
C GLN A 776 6.28 -12.36 -5.84
N ALA A 777 5.05 -12.70 -5.44
CA ALA A 777 4.60 -14.06 -5.25
C ALA A 777 4.55 -14.83 -6.58
N GLY A 778 4.77 -16.14 -6.50
CA GLY A 778 4.46 -17.09 -7.55
C GLY A 778 2.98 -17.49 -7.53
N SER A 779 2.68 -18.66 -8.11
CA SER A 779 1.31 -19.18 -8.26
C SER A 779 1.01 -20.38 -7.36
N LYS A 780 2.01 -20.85 -6.62
CA LYS A 780 1.93 -21.99 -5.71
C LYS A 780 1.93 -21.48 -4.28
N GLN A 781 0.99 -22.02 -3.51
CA GLN A 781 0.95 -21.84 -2.06
C GLN A 781 2.16 -22.51 -1.41
N GLY A 782 2.65 -21.92 -0.33
CA GLY A 782 3.78 -22.45 0.40
C GLY A 782 4.51 -21.40 1.20
N ILE A 783 5.73 -21.73 1.58
CA ILE A 783 6.61 -20.86 2.35
C ILE A 783 7.68 -20.30 1.43
N VAL A 784 7.95 -19.01 1.58
CA VAL A 784 9.00 -18.27 0.90
C VAL A 784 10.02 -17.84 1.95
N MET A 785 11.27 -18.29 1.79
CA MET A 785 12.37 -17.95 2.69
C MET A 785 13.28 -16.94 2.02
N LEU A 786 13.47 -15.81 2.70
CA LEU A 786 14.37 -14.74 2.30
C LEU A 786 15.53 -14.66 3.28
N GLU A 787 16.76 -14.61 2.77
CA GLU A 787 17.97 -14.46 3.58
C GLU A 787 18.85 -13.33 3.03
N ALA A 788 19.36 -12.48 3.94
CA ALA A 788 20.28 -11.40 3.63
C ALA A 788 21.60 -11.57 4.38
N THR A 789 22.72 -11.40 3.67
CA THR A 789 24.08 -11.56 4.19
C THR A 789 24.95 -10.37 3.80
N SER A 790 25.91 -10.03 4.67
CA SER A 790 26.93 -9.04 4.38
C SER A 790 28.23 -9.42 5.08
N LYS A 791 29.36 -8.99 4.52
CA LYS A 791 30.68 -9.37 5.02
C LYS A 791 30.87 -8.83 6.46
N GLY A 792 31.06 -9.75 7.40
CA GLY A 792 31.34 -9.43 8.81
C GLY A 792 30.12 -9.12 9.66
N LEU A 793 28.90 -9.31 9.15
CA LEU A 793 27.65 -9.09 9.87
C LEU A 793 26.90 -10.42 10.11
N TYR A 794 26.15 -10.50 11.20
CA TYR A 794 25.16 -11.57 11.35
C TYR A 794 24.07 -11.45 10.29
N LYS A 795 23.68 -12.60 9.72
CA LYS A 795 22.68 -12.67 8.67
C LYS A 795 21.27 -12.41 9.21
N ALA A 796 20.39 -11.96 8.32
CA ALA A 796 18.96 -11.86 8.57
C ALA A 796 18.19 -12.89 7.75
N SER A 797 17.10 -13.41 8.30
CA SER A 797 16.14 -14.23 7.55
C SER A 797 14.73 -13.78 7.84
N SER A 798 13.85 -13.95 6.85
CA SER A 798 12.41 -13.73 6.99
C SER A 798 11.64 -14.82 6.27
N GLU A 799 10.53 -15.23 6.85
CA GLU A 799 9.61 -16.23 6.34
C GLU A 799 8.31 -15.54 5.91
N LEU A 800 7.85 -15.82 4.70
CA LEU A 800 6.57 -15.36 4.18
C LEU A 800 5.72 -16.53 3.70
N HIS A 801 4.40 -16.41 3.86
CA HIS A 801 3.43 -17.42 3.45
C HIS A 801 2.69 -16.98 2.20
N THR A 802 2.66 -17.82 1.16
CA THR A 802 1.79 -17.63 0.00
C THR A 802 0.51 -18.46 0.18
N ILE A 803 -0.64 -17.79 0.12
CA ILE A 803 -1.98 -18.36 0.34
C ILE A 803 -2.84 -18.27 -0.92
N PRO A 804 -3.92 -19.07 -1.05
CA PRO A 804 -4.81 -18.93 -2.20
C PRO A 804 -5.40 -17.53 -2.24
N ALA A 805 -5.51 -16.94 -3.43
CA ALA A 805 -6.34 -15.76 -3.61
C ALA A 805 -7.81 -16.14 -3.36
N TYR A 806 -8.43 -15.54 -2.36
CA TYR A 806 -9.85 -15.71 -2.08
C TYR A 806 -10.53 -14.36 -1.91
N LYS A 807 -11.81 -14.29 -2.29
CA LYS A 807 -12.63 -13.14 -1.94
C LYS A 807 -12.75 -13.09 -0.42
N PRO A 808 -12.34 -11.99 0.25
CA PRO A 808 -12.65 -11.81 1.67
C PRO A 808 -14.14 -12.06 1.89
N ALA A 809 -14.53 -12.74 2.97
CA ALA A 809 -15.95 -12.93 3.26
C ALA A 809 -16.61 -11.54 3.30
N GLY A 810 -17.72 -11.37 2.56
CA GLY A 810 -18.39 -10.10 2.25
C GLY A 810 -18.88 -9.33 3.47
N SER A 811 -17.94 -8.82 4.25
CA SER A 811 -18.11 -8.17 5.55
C SER A 811 -16.77 -7.53 5.93
N PHE A 812 -16.28 -6.60 5.11
CA PHE A 812 -15.52 -5.51 5.69
C PHE A 812 -16.52 -4.67 6.47
N THR A 813 -16.86 -5.11 7.68
CA THR A 813 -17.68 -4.29 8.57
C THR A 813 -17.06 -2.91 8.56
N ALA A 814 -17.89 -1.91 8.26
CA ALA A 814 -17.48 -0.53 8.24
C ALA A 814 -16.58 -0.20 9.44
N HIS A 815 -15.81 0.89 9.36
CA HIS A 815 -15.64 1.74 10.54
C HIS A 815 -16.98 1.71 11.26
N ARG A 816 -17.07 1.04 12.42
CA ARG A 816 -18.30 1.06 13.20
C ARG A 816 -18.49 2.53 13.48
N THR A 817 -19.36 3.19 12.73
CA THR A 817 -19.76 4.56 12.96
C THR A 817 -20.29 4.57 14.38
N SER A 818 -19.45 5.05 15.31
CA SER A 818 -19.79 5.27 16.71
C SER A 818 -20.54 4.12 17.40
N GLY A 819 -20.24 2.86 17.09
CA GLY A 819 -20.60 1.77 17.99
C GLY A 819 -19.86 2.03 19.30
N GLN A 820 -20.60 2.25 20.40
CA GLN A 820 -20.06 2.63 21.70
C GLN A 820 -18.72 1.94 21.94
N LYS A 821 -17.62 2.73 22.05
CA LYS A 821 -16.32 2.24 22.54
C LYS A 821 -16.63 1.38 23.75
N GLN A 822 -16.39 0.08 23.67
CA GLN A 822 -16.71 -0.82 24.75
C GLN A 822 -15.72 -0.46 25.86
N LYS A 823 -16.14 0.44 26.76
CA LYS A 823 -15.37 0.81 27.95
C LYS A 823 -15.37 -0.42 28.84
N MET A 824 -14.48 -1.37 28.55
CA MET A 824 -14.10 -2.31 29.58
C MET A 824 -13.50 -1.51 30.71
N ASN A 825 -14.10 -1.64 31.88
CA ASN A 825 -13.63 -1.01 33.10
C ASN A 825 -12.41 -1.80 33.62
N LEU A 826 -11.35 -1.87 32.81
CA LEU A 826 -10.02 -2.24 33.27
C LEU A 826 -9.51 -1.02 34.02
N SER A 827 -9.83 -0.93 35.31
CA SER A 827 -9.48 0.22 36.17
C SER A 827 -7.97 0.47 36.22
N ASP A 828 -7.17 -0.56 35.95
CA ASP A 828 -5.71 -0.57 36.11
C ASP A 828 -5.03 -1.07 34.83
N LYS A 829 -3.98 -0.36 34.40
CA LYS A 829 -3.10 -0.76 33.29
C LYS A 829 -2.42 -2.10 33.63
N ILE A 830 -2.15 -2.92 32.63
CA ILE A 830 -1.53 -4.23 32.77
C ILE A 830 -0.03 -4.12 32.50
N LEU A 831 0.78 -4.38 33.52
CA LEU A 831 2.21 -4.64 33.36
C LEU A 831 2.44 -6.13 33.63
N GLY A 832 2.55 -6.89 32.54
CA GLY A 832 2.57 -8.35 32.57
C GLY A 832 3.93 -8.95 32.26
N ALA A 833 4.15 -10.18 32.72
CA ALA A 833 5.32 -10.99 32.41
C ALA A 833 4.91 -12.42 32.03
N ASP A 834 5.50 -12.98 30.98
CA ASP A 834 5.45 -14.42 30.73
C ASP A 834 6.53 -15.12 31.54
N ILE A 835 6.14 -15.94 32.52
CA ILE A 835 7.07 -16.69 33.36
C ILE A 835 6.82 -18.19 33.30
N SER A 836 6.26 -18.67 32.19
CA SER A 836 5.87 -20.07 32.04
C SER A 836 7.03 -21.04 32.17
N HIS A 837 8.27 -20.57 31.92
CA HIS A 837 9.50 -21.34 32.08
C HIS A 837 10.03 -21.39 33.54
N LEU A 838 9.44 -20.66 34.50
CA LEU A 838 9.90 -20.62 35.89
C LEU A 838 10.01 -22.02 36.54
N PRO A 839 9.02 -22.93 36.43
CA PRO A 839 9.14 -24.27 37.02
C PRO A 839 10.34 -25.05 36.49
N GLU A 840 10.71 -24.83 35.22
CA GLU A 840 11.87 -25.48 34.62
C GLU A 840 13.18 -24.93 35.17
N LEU A 841 13.29 -23.61 35.33
CA LEU A 841 14.46 -22.97 35.95
C LEU A 841 14.65 -23.49 37.39
N GLU A 842 13.57 -23.53 38.18
CA GLU A 842 13.60 -24.02 39.56
C GLU A 842 13.97 -25.50 39.64
N ALA A 843 13.46 -26.32 38.72
CA ALA A 843 13.83 -27.74 38.64
C ALA A 843 15.31 -27.96 38.30
N HIS A 844 15.95 -27.01 37.63
CA HIS A 844 17.41 -26.98 37.41
C HIS A 844 18.19 -26.34 38.56
N GLY A 845 17.53 -26.02 39.68
CA GLY A 845 18.16 -25.46 40.88
C GLY A 845 18.34 -23.95 40.84
N MET A 846 17.75 -23.24 39.87
CA MET A 846 17.77 -21.78 39.83
C MET A 846 17.04 -21.20 41.03
N LYS A 847 17.65 -20.20 41.65
CA LYS A 847 17.07 -19.36 42.70
C LYS A 847 17.15 -17.92 42.24
N PHE A 848 16.19 -17.11 42.67
CA PHE A 848 16.13 -15.70 42.28
C PHE A 848 16.43 -14.80 43.45
N TYR A 849 17.15 -13.72 43.16
CA TYR A 849 17.60 -12.75 44.15
C TYR A 849 17.26 -11.35 43.68
N ASP A 850 16.75 -10.53 44.59
CA ASP A 850 16.63 -9.09 44.39
C ASP A 850 17.38 -8.34 45.49
N ASN A 851 18.23 -7.39 45.11
CA ASN A 851 19.11 -6.67 46.02
C ASN A 851 19.91 -7.61 46.96
N GLY A 852 20.35 -8.76 46.43
CA GLY A 852 21.08 -9.79 47.17
C GLY A 852 20.25 -10.67 48.11
N THR A 853 18.92 -10.51 48.13
CA THR A 853 18.00 -11.30 48.96
C THR A 853 17.28 -12.34 48.13
N GLU A 854 17.37 -13.62 48.52
CA GLU A 854 16.63 -14.72 47.89
C GLU A 854 15.11 -14.51 48.08
N LYS A 855 14.35 -14.54 46.98
CA LYS A 855 12.89 -14.40 46.96
C LYS A 855 12.27 -15.25 45.86
N ASP A 856 10.97 -15.53 45.98
CA ASP A 856 10.20 -16.09 44.88
C ASP A 856 10.18 -15.10 43.70
N ALA A 857 10.44 -15.56 42.48
CA ALA A 857 10.51 -14.71 41.29
C ALA A 857 9.20 -13.93 41.03
N ILE A 858 8.06 -14.50 41.40
CA ILE A 858 6.73 -13.89 41.27
C ILE A 858 6.60 -12.69 42.22
N GLU A 859 7.12 -12.81 43.45
CA GLU A 859 7.15 -11.70 44.41
C GLU A 859 8.17 -10.63 43.99
N ILE A 860 9.32 -11.01 43.43
CA ILE A 860 10.28 -10.02 42.87
C ILE A 860 9.61 -9.19 41.77
N LEU A 861 8.97 -9.84 40.78
CA LEU A 861 8.28 -9.11 39.71
C LEU A 861 7.17 -8.20 40.27
N LYS A 862 6.39 -8.68 41.24
CA LYS A 862 5.37 -7.87 41.89
C LYS A 862 5.95 -6.64 42.62
N ASP A 863 7.07 -6.80 43.31
CA ASP A 863 7.77 -5.70 44.00
C ASP A 863 8.17 -4.60 42.99
N HIS A 864 8.52 -5.00 41.77
CA HIS A 864 8.83 -4.11 40.63
C HIS A 864 7.61 -3.68 39.80
N GLY A 865 6.40 -3.86 40.34
CA GLY A 865 5.17 -3.27 39.81
C GLY A 865 4.42 -4.09 38.75
N PHE A 866 4.86 -5.31 38.46
CA PHE A 866 4.09 -6.24 37.64
C PHE A 866 2.80 -6.64 38.36
N ASN A 867 1.69 -6.73 37.62
CA ASN A 867 0.37 -7.02 38.18
C ASN A 867 -0.39 -8.13 37.44
N TYR A 868 0.19 -8.65 36.36
CA TYR A 868 -0.31 -9.81 35.62
C TYR A 868 0.82 -10.79 35.35
N ILE A 869 0.47 -12.06 35.36
CA ILE A 869 1.33 -13.14 34.89
C ILE A 869 0.64 -13.83 33.72
N ARG A 870 1.40 -14.04 32.64
CA ARG A 870 1.02 -14.90 31.52
C ARG A 870 1.60 -16.29 31.73
N LEU A 871 0.75 -17.31 31.61
CA LEU A 871 1.15 -18.72 31.64
C LEU A 871 0.69 -19.44 30.37
N ARG A 872 1.61 -20.15 29.73
CA ARG A 872 1.36 -21.02 28.58
C ARG A 872 0.84 -22.38 29.03
N ILE A 873 -0.09 -22.94 28.26
CA ILE A 873 -0.53 -24.33 28.41
C ILE A 873 -0.51 -25.09 27.08
N PHE A 874 0.19 -26.23 27.08
CA PHE A 874 0.26 -27.16 25.96
C PHE A 874 -0.66 -28.37 26.20
N ASN A 875 -1.10 -29.03 25.12
CA ASN A 875 -2.00 -30.17 25.17
C ASN A 875 -1.36 -31.40 25.86
N ASN A 876 -0.17 -31.80 25.41
CA ASN A 876 0.61 -32.85 26.02
C ASN A 876 2.12 -32.57 25.93
N PRO A 877 2.66 -31.63 26.73
CA PRO A 877 4.08 -31.27 26.67
C PRO A 877 4.99 -32.40 27.19
N SER A 878 4.46 -33.34 27.97
CA SER A 878 5.20 -34.48 28.50
C SER A 878 5.49 -35.58 27.46
N ALA A 879 4.79 -35.54 26.31
CA ALA A 879 4.98 -36.50 25.23
C ALA A 879 6.44 -36.54 24.75
N LYS A 880 6.83 -37.63 24.09
CA LYS A 880 8.19 -37.81 23.57
C LYS A 880 8.67 -36.64 22.69
N ASN A 881 7.76 -36.08 21.90
CA ASN A 881 8.02 -34.92 21.02
C ASN A 881 7.31 -33.65 21.54
N GLY A 882 6.85 -33.65 22.79
CA GLY A 882 6.20 -32.52 23.44
C GLY A 882 7.22 -31.47 23.91
N TYR A 883 6.73 -30.31 24.33
CA TYR A 883 7.56 -29.17 24.76
C TYR A 883 8.55 -29.52 25.88
N SER A 884 8.17 -30.42 26.80
CA SER A 884 8.96 -30.81 27.96
C SER A 884 8.93 -32.34 28.18
N PRO A 885 9.64 -33.11 27.34
CA PRO A 885 9.52 -34.57 27.32
C PRO A 885 9.83 -35.20 28.68
N ASN A 886 8.92 -36.05 29.17
CA ASN A 886 8.97 -36.73 30.48
C ASN A 886 8.94 -35.85 31.73
N LYS A 887 9.01 -34.52 31.60
CA LYS A 887 8.97 -33.58 32.73
C LYS A 887 7.61 -32.88 32.86
N GLY A 888 6.97 -32.56 31.74
CA GLY A 888 5.61 -32.01 31.72
C GLY A 888 5.50 -30.51 32.05
N PHE A 889 6.58 -29.71 31.99
CA PHE A 889 6.45 -28.27 32.19
C PHE A 889 5.42 -27.66 31.21
N CYS A 890 4.63 -26.70 31.70
CA CYS A 890 3.49 -26.10 30.99
C CYS A 890 2.34 -27.08 30.66
N ASP A 891 2.22 -28.22 31.37
CA ASP A 891 0.99 -29.04 31.38
C ASP A 891 -0.07 -28.45 32.33
N LEU A 892 -1.21 -29.14 32.46
CA LEU A 892 -2.28 -28.70 33.35
C LEU A 892 -1.84 -28.68 34.83
N ASP A 893 -1.10 -29.68 35.29
CA ASP A 893 -0.75 -29.82 36.71
C ASP A 893 0.25 -28.74 37.14
N HIS A 894 1.31 -28.52 36.37
CA HIS A 894 2.30 -27.46 36.63
C HIS A 894 1.67 -26.08 36.51
N THR A 895 0.82 -25.85 35.50
CA THR A 895 0.15 -24.57 35.32
C THR A 895 -0.83 -24.27 36.47
N LEU A 896 -1.53 -25.29 37.02
CA LEU A 896 -2.35 -25.14 38.22
C LEU A 896 -1.52 -24.79 39.47
N GLN A 897 -0.31 -25.34 39.63
CA GLN A 897 0.58 -24.95 40.74
C GLN A 897 1.06 -23.50 40.59
N MET A 898 1.43 -23.09 39.38
CA MET A 898 1.80 -21.72 39.09
C MET A 898 0.64 -20.75 39.33
N ALA A 899 -0.58 -21.12 38.92
CA ALA A 899 -1.78 -20.30 39.15
C ALA A 899 -2.04 -20.04 40.64
N LEU A 900 -1.85 -21.05 41.51
CA LEU A 900 -1.92 -20.86 42.97
C LEU A 900 -0.89 -19.84 43.45
N ARG A 901 0.36 -19.93 42.97
CA ARG A 901 1.43 -18.99 43.35
C ARG A 901 1.10 -17.57 42.90
N VAL A 902 0.65 -17.39 41.66
CA VAL A 902 0.24 -16.09 41.09
C VAL A 902 -0.89 -15.47 41.90
N LYS A 903 -1.96 -16.23 42.18
CA LYS A 903 -3.12 -15.74 42.94
C LYS A 903 -2.77 -15.48 44.40
N LYS A 904 -1.89 -16.29 45.02
CA LYS A 904 -1.37 -16.07 46.38
C LYS A 904 -0.56 -14.77 46.46
N ALA A 905 0.21 -14.44 45.43
CA ALA A 905 0.91 -13.17 45.30
C ALA A 905 -0.07 -11.98 45.06
N GLY A 906 -1.35 -12.23 44.80
CA GLY A 906 -2.35 -11.19 44.53
C GLY A 906 -2.28 -10.61 43.12
N MET A 907 -1.60 -11.30 42.19
CA MET A 907 -1.55 -10.91 40.78
C MET A 907 -2.66 -11.57 39.97
N LYS A 908 -2.98 -10.97 38.82
CA LYS A 908 -3.95 -11.50 37.86
C LYS A 908 -3.28 -12.44 36.87
N LEU A 909 -4.08 -13.29 36.24
CA LEU A 909 -3.61 -14.38 35.39
C LEU A 909 -4.16 -14.26 33.96
N LEU A 910 -3.26 -14.24 32.98
CA LEU A 910 -3.53 -14.51 31.56
C LEU A 910 -3.13 -15.95 31.26
N LEU A 911 -4.07 -16.79 30.85
CA LEU A 911 -3.80 -18.16 30.43
C LEU A 911 -3.77 -18.24 28.90
N ASP A 912 -2.65 -18.71 28.34
CA ASP A 912 -2.43 -18.83 26.90
C ASP A 912 -2.50 -20.27 26.42
N PHE A 913 -3.53 -20.58 25.64
CA PHE A 913 -3.69 -21.89 25.02
C PHE A 913 -2.92 -21.96 23.70
N HIS A 914 -1.86 -22.76 23.67
CA HIS A 914 -1.09 -22.99 22.43
C HIS A 914 -1.80 -23.94 21.45
N TYR A 915 -2.74 -24.76 21.93
CA TYR A 915 -3.41 -25.80 21.12
C TYR A 915 -2.43 -26.68 20.32
N SER A 916 -1.32 -27.05 20.98
CA SER A 916 -0.20 -27.82 20.43
C SER A 916 0.46 -28.61 21.57
N ASP A 917 1.14 -29.71 21.23
CA ASP A 917 1.99 -30.45 22.18
C ASP A 917 3.37 -29.79 22.35
N TYR A 918 3.79 -28.98 21.38
CA TYR A 918 5.09 -28.30 21.33
C TYR A 918 4.92 -26.78 21.10
N TRP A 919 6.03 -26.03 21.12
CA TRP A 919 6.06 -24.60 20.84
C TRP A 919 5.30 -24.22 19.57
N ALA A 920 4.42 -23.22 19.70
CA ALA A 920 3.63 -22.65 18.62
C ALA A 920 3.94 -21.16 18.47
N ASP A 921 4.30 -20.76 17.26
CA ASP A 921 4.70 -19.40 16.85
C ASP A 921 4.27 -19.15 15.39
N PRO A 922 4.54 -17.97 14.79
CA PRO A 922 4.11 -17.66 13.43
C PRO A 922 4.64 -18.64 12.36
N GLN A 923 5.74 -19.36 12.62
CA GLN A 923 6.39 -20.26 11.67
C GLN A 923 6.00 -21.73 11.89
N LYS A 924 5.41 -22.07 13.04
CA LYS A 924 4.95 -23.43 13.35
C LYS A 924 3.74 -23.43 14.28
N GLN A 925 2.67 -24.10 13.86
CA GLN A 925 1.43 -24.22 14.61
C GLN A 925 0.92 -25.67 14.60
N ASN A 926 1.83 -26.62 14.85
CA ASN A 926 1.53 -28.05 14.73
C ASN A 926 0.37 -28.46 15.64
N LYS A 927 -0.61 -29.18 15.08
CA LYS A 927 -1.70 -29.72 15.90
C LYS A 927 -1.21 -30.82 16.86
N PRO A 928 -1.85 -31.00 18.03
CA PRO A 928 -1.53 -32.05 18.99
C PRO A 928 -1.64 -33.46 18.36
N GLU A 929 -0.82 -34.41 18.83
CA GLU A 929 -0.82 -35.78 18.32
C GLU A 929 -2.17 -36.46 18.55
N GLU A 930 -2.86 -36.14 19.66
CA GLU A 930 -4.23 -36.61 19.94
C GLU A 930 -5.22 -36.21 18.83
N TRP A 931 -4.99 -35.07 18.17
CA TRP A 931 -5.90 -34.51 17.16
C TRP A 931 -5.46 -34.80 15.73
N LYS A 932 -4.30 -35.44 15.54
CA LYS A 932 -3.67 -35.68 14.23
C LYS A 932 -4.59 -36.37 13.22
N ASN A 933 -5.37 -37.33 13.69
CA ASN A 933 -6.26 -38.15 12.86
C ASN A 933 -7.72 -37.67 12.87
N LEU A 934 -8.03 -36.55 13.53
CA LEU A 934 -9.38 -35.98 13.51
C LEU A 934 -9.66 -35.36 12.13
N GLN A 935 -10.87 -35.60 11.64
CA GLN A 935 -11.38 -34.89 10.47
C GLN A 935 -11.59 -33.40 10.82
N PRO A 936 -11.41 -32.47 9.87
CA PRO A 936 -11.50 -31.03 10.12
C PRO A 936 -12.77 -30.59 10.85
N GLU A 937 -13.91 -31.24 10.57
CA GLU A 937 -15.22 -30.93 11.17
C GLU A 937 -15.32 -31.34 12.64
N LYS A 938 -14.41 -32.19 13.14
CA LYS A 938 -14.35 -32.65 14.54
C LYS A 938 -13.37 -31.85 15.39
N ILE A 939 -12.44 -31.14 14.77
CA ILE A 939 -11.45 -30.31 15.46
C ILE A 939 -12.10 -29.23 16.35
N PRO A 940 -13.15 -28.49 15.92
CA PRO A 940 -13.82 -27.51 16.78
C PRO A 940 -14.30 -28.09 18.11
N GLU A 941 -14.88 -29.29 18.10
CA GLU A 941 -15.35 -29.92 19.34
C GLU A 941 -14.18 -30.34 20.24
N ALA A 942 -13.07 -30.80 19.67
CA ALA A 942 -11.86 -31.13 20.42
C ALA A 942 -11.25 -29.90 21.11
N ILE A 943 -11.16 -28.77 20.40
CA ILE A 943 -10.73 -27.48 20.96
C ILE A 943 -11.64 -27.09 22.12
N ARG A 944 -12.96 -27.02 21.87
CA ARG A 944 -13.96 -26.62 22.88
C ARG A 944 -13.87 -27.50 24.13
N SER A 945 -13.79 -28.81 23.94
CA SER A 945 -13.69 -29.79 25.02
C SER A 945 -12.41 -29.64 25.83
N TYR A 946 -11.26 -29.45 25.17
CA TYR A 946 -9.97 -29.24 25.83
C TYR A 946 -9.94 -27.93 26.64
N THR A 947 -10.36 -26.82 26.03
CA THR A 947 -10.44 -25.50 26.70
C THR A 947 -11.33 -25.57 27.93
N ARG A 948 -12.52 -26.20 27.80
CA ARG A 948 -13.45 -26.40 28.91
C ARG A 948 -12.85 -27.28 30.01
N LYS A 949 -12.20 -28.40 29.67
CA LYS A 949 -11.55 -29.30 30.62
C LYS A 949 -10.52 -28.57 31.48
N VAL A 950 -9.64 -27.79 30.84
CA VAL A 950 -8.61 -27.00 31.53
C VAL A 950 -9.28 -26.01 32.48
N LEU A 951 -10.20 -25.17 32.00
CA LEU A 951 -10.81 -24.13 32.84
C LEU A 951 -11.66 -24.67 33.98
N LEU A 952 -12.32 -25.82 33.82
CA LEU A 952 -13.02 -26.49 34.93
C LEU A 952 -12.06 -26.93 36.04
N ALA A 953 -10.83 -27.32 35.70
CA ALA A 953 -9.82 -27.64 36.71
C ALA A 953 -9.37 -26.39 37.49
N PHE A 954 -9.17 -25.26 36.80
CA PHE A 954 -8.90 -23.97 37.46
C PHE A 954 -10.07 -23.50 38.32
N GLN A 955 -11.31 -23.67 37.85
CA GLN A 955 -12.52 -23.36 38.62
C GLN A 955 -12.59 -24.19 39.90
N LYS A 956 -12.32 -25.50 39.80
CA LYS A 956 -12.28 -26.40 40.96
C LYS A 956 -11.20 -25.99 41.96
N GLN A 957 -10.06 -25.45 41.51
CA GLN A 957 -8.97 -24.97 42.35
C GLN A 957 -9.22 -23.56 42.92
N GLY A 958 -10.18 -22.80 42.36
CA GLY A 958 -10.45 -21.41 42.75
C GLY A 958 -9.48 -20.38 42.15
N THR A 959 -8.81 -20.72 41.04
CA THR A 959 -7.73 -19.92 40.43
C THR A 959 -8.05 -19.47 39.00
N LEU A 960 -9.34 -19.40 38.61
CA LEU A 960 -9.75 -19.03 37.25
C LEU A 960 -8.94 -17.83 36.70
N PRO A 961 -8.49 -17.93 35.43
CA PRO A 961 -7.75 -16.85 34.81
C PRO A 961 -8.65 -15.62 34.62
N ASP A 962 -8.07 -14.44 34.73
CA ASP A 962 -8.74 -13.17 34.47
C ASP A 962 -8.92 -12.94 32.96
N MET A 963 -8.05 -13.56 32.16
CA MET A 963 -8.01 -13.44 30.71
C MET A 963 -7.50 -14.75 30.09
N VAL A 964 -8.01 -15.09 28.91
CA VAL A 964 -7.59 -16.24 28.11
C VAL A 964 -7.17 -15.77 26.71
N GLN A 965 -6.04 -16.27 26.24
CA GLN A 965 -5.60 -16.14 24.85
C GLN A 965 -5.95 -17.43 24.09
N ILE A 966 -6.56 -17.28 22.91
CA ILE A 966 -6.95 -18.41 22.06
C ILE A 966 -5.92 -18.57 20.94
N GLY A 967 -4.91 -19.41 21.15
CA GLY A 967 -3.77 -19.57 20.25
C GLY A 967 -2.66 -18.57 20.54
N ASN A 968 -1.42 -18.91 20.18
CA ASN A 968 -0.28 -18.02 20.31
C ASN A 968 0.18 -17.50 18.95
N GLU A 969 0.28 -16.17 18.78
CA GLU A 969 0.80 -15.51 17.57
C GLU A 969 0.23 -16.09 16.25
N ILE A 970 -1.10 -16.08 16.13
CA ILE A 970 -1.84 -16.85 15.11
C ILE A 970 -2.02 -16.13 13.77
N ASN A 971 -1.10 -15.24 13.37
CA ASN A 971 -1.21 -14.50 12.10
C ASN A 971 -1.23 -15.44 10.88
N HIS A 972 -0.44 -16.51 10.89
CA HIS A 972 -0.49 -17.56 9.86
C HIS A 972 -1.46 -18.72 10.22
N GLY A 973 -2.15 -18.64 11.36
CA GLY A 973 -3.20 -19.56 11.79
C GLY A 973 -2.86 -20.34 13.06
N MET A 974 -3.59 -21.43 13.30
CA MET A 974 -3.39 -22.36 14.41
C MET A 974 -3.76 -23.78 13.95
N ILE A 975 -3.24 -24.84 14.58
CA ILE A 975 -3.66 -26.23 14.29
C ILE A 975 -3.48 -26.55 12.79
N TRP A 976 -2.24 -26.48 12.33
CA TRP A 976 -1.91 -26.69 10.91
C TRP A 976 -2.03 -28.16 10.49
N PRO A 977 -2.36 -28.41 9.21
CA PRO A 977 -2.63 -27.41 8.16
C PRO A 977 -4.07 -26.85 8.11
N GLU A 978 -5.02 -27.43 8.84
CA GLU A 978 -6.45 -27.15 8.68
C GLU A 978 -6.82 -25.72 9.09
N GLY A 979 -6.20 -25.17 10.13
CA GLY A 979 -6.43 -23.81 10.60
C GLY A 979 -5.39 -22.80 10.13
N HIS A 980 -4.65 -23.08 9.05
CA HIS A 980 -3.78 -22.10 8.40
C HIS A 980 -4.60 -20.92 7.84
N ILE A 981 -4.01 -19.72 7.74
CA ILE A 981 -4.70 -18.50 7.23
C ILE A 981 -5.12 -18.61 5.75
N GLY A 982 -4.56 -19.56 5.01
CA GLY A 982 -5.06 -19.99 3.70
C GLY A 982 -6.45 -20.63 3.72
N ASN A 983 -6.93 -21.05 4.90
CA ASN A 983 -8.24 -21.63 5.18
C ASN A 983 -9.00 -20.77 6.22
N PRO A 984 -9.33 -19.50 5.93
CA PRO A 984 -9.84 -18.56 6.93
C PRO A 984 -11.18 -18.98 7.55
N GLY A 985 -11.97 -19.82 6.87
CA GLY A 985 -13.20 -20.40 7.41
C GLY A 985 -12.94 -21.37 8.57
N ASN A 986 -11.97 -22.27 8.40
CA ASN A 986 -11.58 -23.23 9.45
C ASN A 986 -10.91 -22.51 10.62
N LEU A 987 -9.98 -21.60 10.34
CA LEU A 987 -9.32 -20.80 11.37
C LEU A 987 -10.34 -20.05 12.25
N ALA A 988 -11.30 -19.36 11.63
CA ALA A 988 -12.35 -18.67 12.37
C ALA A 988 -13.22 -19.65 13.20
N ALA A 989 -13.54 -20.83 12.66
CA ALA A 989 -14.29 -21.85 13.39
C ALA A 989 -13.51 -22.38 14.62
N PHE A 990 -12.20 -22.53 14.50
CA PHE A 990 -11.33 -23.00 15.58
C PHE A 990 -11.20 -21.97 16.70
N ILE A 991 -11.00 -20.70 16.34
CA ILE A 991 -11.01 -19.58 17.28
C ILE A 991 -12.34 -19.51 18.03
N LYS A 992 -13.45 -19.58 17.30
CA LYS A 992 -14.80 -19.56 17.87
C LYS A 992 -15.01 -20.71 18.86
N ALA A 993 -14.57 -21.91 18.52
CA ALA A 993 -14.69 -23.06 19.39
C ALA A 993 -13.90 -22.91 20.71
N GLY A 994 -12.70 -22.34 20.63
CA GLY A 994 -11.90 -21.98 21.82
C GLY A 994 -12.65 -20.97 22.68
N ALA A 995 -13.16 -19.90 22.07
CA ALA A 995 -13.93 -18.87 22.77
C ALA A 995 -15.21 -19.40 23.44
N GLU A 996 -15.96 -20.26 22.75
CA GLU A 996 -17.12 -20.96 23.31
C GLU A 996 -16.72 -21.88 24.48
N GLY A 997 -15.58 -22.56 24.37
CA GLY A 997 -15.00 -23.33 25.46
C GLY A 997 -14.79 -22.50 26.72
N VAL A 998 -14.21 -21.30 26.57
CA VAL A 998 -14.02 -20.33 27.68
C VAL A 998 -15.37 -19.90 28.26
N LYS A 999 -16.25 -19.34 27.44
CA LYS A 999 -17.51 -18.75 27.90
C LYS A 999 -18.50 -19.79 28.45
N SER A 1000 -18.30 -21.08 28.13
CA SER A 1000 -19.08 -22.18 28.72
C SER A 1000 -18.74 -22.46 30.19
N VAL A 1001 -17.60 -21.99 30.69
CA VAL A 1001 -17.17 -22.14 32.10
C VAL A 1001 -17.45 -20.87 32.89
N ASP A 1002 -17.05 -19.71 32.38
CA ASP A 1002 -17.33 -18.41 33.00
C ASP A 1002 -17.39 -17.32 31.92
N THR A 1003 -18.49 -16.57 31.88
CA THR A 1003 -18.72 -15.51 30.88
C THR A 1003 -17.87 -14.26 31.12
N ASN A 1004 -17.33 -14.09 32.33
CA ASN A 1004 -16.56 -12.91 32.74
C ASN A 1004 -15.07 -12.98 32.35
N ILE A 1005 -14.56 -14.17 31.99
CA ILE A 1005 -13.16 -14.32 31.54
C ILE A 1005 -12.99 -13.57 30.23
N LEU A 1006 -12.04 -12.63 30.16
CA LEU A 1006 -11.76 -11.88 28.95
C LEU A 1006 -11.07 -12.74 27.89
N ILE A 1007 -11.42 -12.58 26.62
CA ILE A 1007 -10.81 -13.31 25.50
C ILE A 1007 -9.93 -12.38 24.67
N MET A 1008 -8.69 -12.80 24.46
CA MET A 1008 -7.72 -12.16 23.57
C MET A 1008 -7.50 -12.97 22.30
N LEU A 1009 -7.43 -12.27 21.16
CA LEU A 1009 -6.79 -12.79 19.94
C LEU A 1009 -5.46 -12.10 19.74
N HIS A 1010 -4.43 -12.90 19.47
CA HIS A 1010 -3.04 -12.47 19.50
C HIS A 1010 -2.33 -12.78 18.18
N VAL A 1011 -1.78 -11.76 17.51
CA VAL A 1011 -1.05 -11.90 16.23
C VAL A 1011 0.31 -11.20 16.28
N ALA A 1012 1.34 -11.77 15.64
CA ALA A 1012 2.67 -11.15 15.56
C ALA A 1012 2.76 -10.15 14.40
N LEU A 1013 1.99 -9.06 14.47
CA LEU A 1013 1.86 -8.06 13.40
C LEU A 1013 1.94 -6.61 13.92
N GLY A 1014 2.72 -6.37 14.96
CA GLY A 1014 2.74 -5.11 15.70
C GLY A 1014 2.94 -3.85 14.85
N GLY A 1015 3.59 -3.93 13.68
CA GLY A 1015 3.75 -2.81 12.75
C GLY A 1015 3.27 -3.09 11.32
N GLN A 1016 2.66 -4.25 11.06
CA GLN A 1016 2.09 -4.62 9.76
C GLN A 1016 0.60 -4.33 9.73
N ILE A 1017 0.23 -3.06 9.66
CA ILE A 1017 -1.18 -2.62 9.73
C ILE A 1017 -2.07 -3.26 8.65
N ASP A 1018 -1.60 -3.39 7.41
CA ASP A 1018 -2.43 -3.93 6.33
C ASP A 1018 -2.78 -5.39 6.56
N GLU A 1019 -1.80 -6.19 6.97
CA GLU A 1019 -2.00 -7.59 7.30
C GLU A 1019 -2.81 -7.76 8.59
N THR A 1020 -2.61 -6.88 9.57
CA THR A 1020 -3.41 -6.83 10.79
C THR A 1020 -4.88 -6.60 10.47
N ILE A 1021 -5.18 -5.60 9.64
CA ILE A 1021 -6.55 -5.30 9.19
C ILE A 1021 -7.11 -6.49 8.41
N PHE A 1022 -6.36 -7.02 7.44
CA PHE A 1022 -6.77 -8.17 6.65
C PHE A 1022 -7.13 -9.37 7.53
N TRP A 1023 -6.30 -9.70 8.52
CA TRP A 1023 -6.52 -10.84 9.40
C TRP A 1023 -7.77 -10.63 10.26
N PHE A 1024 -7.87 -9.51 10.99
CA PHE A 1024 -9.00 -9.24 11.89
C PHE A 1024 -10.32 -9.05 11.14
N ASP A 1025 -10.34 -8.37 10.00
CA ASP A 1025 -11.55 -8.27 9.16
C ASP A 1025 -12.03 -9.66 8.73
N ASN A 1026 -11.12 -10.56 8.34
CA ASN A 1026 -11.49 -11.92 7.97
C ASN A 1026 -12.01 -12.74 9.17
N MET A 1027 -11.47 -12.55 10.38
CA MET A 1027 -11.94 -13.28 11.56
C MET A 1027 -13.28 -12.74 12.07
N PHE A 1028 -13.40 -11.42 12.25
CA PHE A 1028 -14.63 -10.80 12.77
C PHE A 1028 -15.82 -10.98 11.83
N SER A 1029 -15.60 -10.90 10.50
CA SER A 1029 -16.65 -11.19 9.50
C SER A 1029 -17.22 -12.60 9.58
N ARG A 1030 -16.45 -13.54 10.14
CA ARG A 1030 -16.82 -14.96 10.30
C ARG A 1030 -17.25 -15.30 11.74
N GLY A 1031 -17.41 -14.28 12.60
CA GLY A 1031 -17.91 -14.44 13.97
C GLY A 1031 -16.86 -14.90 14.98
N ALA A 1032 -15.57 -14.88 14.63
CA ALA A 1032 -14.47 -15.11 15.56
C ALA A 1032 -14.12 -13.79 16.27
N ASP A 1033 -14.94 -13.39 17.25
CA ASP A 1033 -14.81 -12.12 17.98
C ASP A 1033 -13.98 -12.28 19.28
N CYS A 1034 -13.52 -11.16 19.83
CA CYS A 1034 -12.71 -11.10 21.06
C CYS A 1034 -13.07 -9.90 21.95
N ASP A 1035 -12.68 -9.95 23.23
CA ASP A 1035 -12.86 -8.82 24.15
C ASP A 1035 -11.77 -7.76 23.95
N LEU A 1036 -10.56 -8.18 23.55
CA LEU A 1036 -9.39 -7.32 23.34
C LEU A 1036 -8.42 -7.92 22.30
N ILE A 1037 -7.61 -7.06 21.71
CA ILE A 1037 -6.63 -7.41 20.67
C ILE A 1037 -5.22 -7.43 21.27
N GLY A 1038 -4.47 -8.50 21.03
CA GLY A 1038 -3.04 -8.62 21.37
C GLY A 1038 -2.18 -8.56 20.11
N LEU A 1039 -1.07 -7.84 20.18
CA LEU A 1039 -0.05 -7.82 19.12
C LEU A 1039 1.34 -8.09 19.69
N SER A 1040 2.16 -8.92 19.04
CA SER A 1040 3.60 -8.96 19.35
C SER A 1040 4.32 -7.79 18.71
N TYR A 1041 5.33 -7.26 19.39
CA TYR A 1041 6.19 -6.23 18.83
C TYR A 1041 7.68 -6.49 19.09
N TYR A 1042 8.38 -6.75 18.00
CA TYR A 1042 9.82 -6.88 17.96
C TYR A 1042 10.33 -5.96 16.85
N PRO A 1043 11.14 -4.92 17.16
CA PRO A 1043 11.58 -3.96 16.15
C PRO A 1043 12.20 -4.60 14.89
N ARG A 1044 12.88 -5.74 15.09
CA ARG A 1044 13.48 -6.53 14.01
C ARG A 1044 12.46 -6.97 12.95
N TRP A 1045 11.30 -7.46 13.37
CA TRP A 1045 10.31 -8.08 12.47
C TRP A 1045 9.13 -7.15 12.18
N HIS A 1046 8.81 -6.25 13.11
CA HIS A 1046 7.60 -5.43 13.08
C HIS A 1046 7.87 -3.95 12.79
N GLY A 1047 9.10 -3.59 12.40
CA GLY A 1047 9.46 -2.23 12.01
C GLY A 1047 9.70 -1.31 13.20
N THR A 1048 9.34 -0.04 13.05
CA THR A 1048 9.64 1.04 13.99
C THR A 1048 8.55 1.23 15.03
N LEU A 1049 8.85 1.95 16.12
CA LEU A 1049 7.83 2.31 17.12
C LEU A 1049 6.71 3.18 16.54
N ALA A 1050 7.00 3.94 15.48
CA ALA A 1050 5.99 4.71 14.76
C ALA A 1050 5.06 3.80 13.94
N ASP A 1051 5.55 2.65 13.44
CA ASP A 1051 4.71 1.62 12.83
C ASP A 1051 3.80 0.98 13.88
N LEU A 1052 4.32 0.73 15.09
CA LEU A 1052 3.53 0.22 16.22
C LEU A 1052 2.44 1.20 16.67
N ASP A 1053 2.79 2.46 16.97
CA ASP A 1053 1.83 3.48 17.39
C ASP A 1053 0.73 3.67 16.34
N PHE A 1054 1.12 3.75 15.07
CA PHE A 1054 0.18 3.85 13.95
C PHE A 1054 -0.76 2.63 13.92
N THR A 1055 -0.22 1.41 13.99
CA THR A 1055 -1.00 0.17 13.93
C THR A 1055 -2.01 0.12 15.06
N LEU A 1056 -1.58 0.36 16.29
CA LEU A 1056 -2.44 0.35 17.48
C LEU A 1056 -3.58 1.36 17.39
N ARG A 1057 -3.30 2.60 16.96
CA ARG A 1057 -4.33 3.63 16.78
C ARG A 1057 -5.34 3.27 15.71
N GLN A 1058 -4.88 2.79 14.55
CA GLN A 1058 -5.76 2.42 13.45
C GLN A 1058 -6.71 1.27 13.84
N ILE A 1059 -6.24 0.25 14.56
CA ILE A 1059 -7.12 -0.85 14.99
C ILE A 1059 -8.09 -0.43 16.11
N ILE A 1060 -7.69 0.50 17.00
CA ILE A 1060 -8.60 1.09 18.00
C ILE A 1060 -9.71 1.85 17.28
N ASP A 1061 -9.36 2.71 16.32
CA ASP A 1061 -10.33 3.52 15.58
C ASP A 1061 -11.25 2.67 14.70
N ARG A 1062 -10.75 1.54 14.18
CA ARG A 1062 -11.52 0.63 13.33
C ARG A 1062 -12.45 -0.27 14.14
N TYR A 1063 -11.96 -0.91 15.19
CA TYR A 1063 -12.69 -1.98 15.90
C TYR A 1063 -13.29 -1.54 17.25
N GLY A 1064 -12.81 -0.44 17.84
CA GLY A 1064 -13.29 0.07 19.13
C GLY A 1064 -12.99 -0.86 20.31
N LYS A 1065 -11.98 -1.72 20.18
CA LYS A 1065 -11.56 -2.71 21.19
C LYS A 1065 -10.24 -2.28 21.86
N PRO A 1066 -10.04 -2.54 23.15
CA PRO A 1066 -8.76 -2.33 23.81
C PRO A 1066 -7.65 -3.19 23.20
N VAL A 1067 -6.42 -2.69 23.30
CA VAL A 1067 -5.24 -3.31 22.69
C VAL A 1067 -4.15 -3.53 23.74
N ASN A 1068 -3.47 -4.68 23.62
CA ASN A 1068 -2.27 -5.00 24.38
C ASN A 1068 -1.12 -5.29 23.41
N VAL A 1069 0.10 -4.94 23.80
CA VAL A 1069 1.30 -5.52 23.19
C VAL A 1069 1.70 -6.74 23.99
N VAL A 1070 1.49 -7.91 23.43
CA VAL A 1070 1.70 -9.20 24.08
C VAL A 1070 2.90 -9.82 23.43
N GLU A 1071 3.96 -10.01 24.23
CA GLU A 1071 5.29 -10.35 23.75
C GLU A 1071 6.01 -9.16 23.08
N TYR A 1072 6.96 -8.61 23.83
CA TYR A 1072 8.03 -7.74 23.35
C TYR A 1072 9.31 -8.11 24.12
N SER A 1073 10.48 -7.72 23.60
CA SER A 1073 11.79 -7.96 24.24
C SER A 1073 12.63 -6.69 24.33
N HIS A 1074 12.71 -5.95 23.22
CA HIS A 1074 13.54 -4.76 23.10
C HIS A 1074 12.74 -3.48 23.40
N MET A 1075 13.44 -2.36 23.61
CA MET A 1075 12.83 -1.04 23.79
C MET A 1075 11.79 -1.02 24.94
N LYS A 1076 12.18 -1.56 26.11
CA LYS A 1076 11.27 -1.88 27.21
C LYS A 1076 10.44 -0.65 27.65
N SER A 1077 11.08 0.48 27.90
CA SER A 1077 10.37 1.71 28.25
C SER A 1077 9.50 2.21 27.11
N GLU A 1078 10.05 2.27 25.89
CA GLU A 1078 9.40 2.90 24.76
C GLU A 1078 8.15 2.14 24.29
N VAL A 1079 8.17 0.80 24.28
CA VAL A 1079 6.98 -0.02 23.97
C VAL A 1079 5.88 0.23 25.00
N ASN A 1080 6.22 0.26 26.29
CA ASN A 1080 5.25 0.55 27.36
C ASN A 1080 4.67 1.95 27.24
N GLU A 1081 5.50 2.95 26.95
CA GLU A 1081 5.05 4.33 26.75
C GLU A 1081 4.13 4.44 25.53
N THR A 1082 4.48 3.81 24.40
CA THR A 1082 3.64 3.80 23.19
C THR A 1082 2.26 3.24 23.50
N VAL A 1083 2.18 2.10 24.21
CA VAL A 1083 0.89 1.48 24.54
C VAL A 1083 0.12 2.30 25.58
N PHE A 1084 0.75 2.67 26.71
CA PHE A 1084 0.02 3.28 27.81
C PHE A 1084 -0.44 4.71 27.54
N ASN A 1085 0.22 5.42 26.61
CA ASN A 1085 -0.16 6.76 26.17
C ASN A 1085 -1.25 6.79 25.08
N LEU A 1086 -1.74 5.64 24.61
CA LEU A 1086 -2.86 5.60 23.66
C LEU A 1086 -4.11 6.29 24.22
N PRO A 1087 -4.89 6.99 23.37
CA PRO A 1087 -6.04 7.79 23.80
C PRO A 1087 -7.13 6.93 24.45
N ASP A 1088 -7.99 7.59 25.23
CA ASP A 1088 -9.17 6.99 25.88
C ASP A 1088 -8.87 5.76 26.77
N ARG A 1089 -7.60 5.58 27.18
CA ARG A 1089 -7.10 4.43 27.93
C ARG A 1089 -7.25 3.10 27.17
N MET A 1090 -7.29 3.13 25.84
CA MET A 1090 -7.49 1.93 25.01
C MET A 1090 -6.26 1.03 24.90
N GLY A 1091 -5.05 1.54 25.13
CA GLY A 1091 -3.85 0.71 25.31
C GLY A 1091 -3.79 0.16 26.74
N THR A 1092 -4.28 -1.05 26.93
CA THR A 1092 -4.57 -1.59 28.27
C THR A 1092 -3.41 -2.32 28.91
N GLY A 1093 -2.43 -2.79 28.15
CA GLY A 1093 -1.43 -3.71 28.69
C GLY A 1093 -0.22 -3.99 27.84
N THR A 1094 0.88 -4.33 28.50
CA THR A 1094 2.06 -4.93 27.88
C THR A 1094 2.46 -6.23 28.60
N PHE A 1095 3.05 -7.17 27.87
CA PHE A 1095 3.62 -8.39 28.45
C PHE A 1095 5.06 -8.58 27.96
N ILE A 1096 6.04 -8.48 28.85
CA ILE A 1096 7.44 -8.79 28.51
C ILE A 1096 7.57 -10.30 28.32
N TRP A 1097 8.25 -10.71 27.26
CA TRP A 1097 8.51 -12.11 26.95
C TRP A 1097 9.66 -12.64 27.80
N GLU A 1098 9.40 -13.70 28.59
CA GLU A 1098 10.38 -14.45 29.40
C GLU A 1098 11.45 -13.60 30.13
N PRO A 1099 11.07 -12.65 31.02
CA PRO A 1099 12.04 -11.79 31.70
C PRO A 1099 12.98 -12.55 32.64
N LEU A 1100 12.64 -13.77 33.04
CA LEU A 1100 13.46 -14.62 33.91
C LEU A 1100 14.61 -15.31 33.17
N SER A 1101 14.63 -15.24 31.83
CA SER A 1101 15.72 -15.78 31.02
C SER A 1101 16.91 -14.83 31.00
N THR A 1102 18.09 -15.37 30.68
CA THR A 1102 19.31 -14.57 30.55
C THR A 1102 19.34 -13.67 29.30
N TRP A 1103 18.51 -13.93 28.29
CA TRP A 1103 18.51 -13.13 27.06
C TRP A 1103 17.83 -11.77 27.24
N GLU A 1104 16.82 -11.68 28.12
CA GLU A 1104 16.16 -10.41 28.44
C GLU A 1104 16.98 -9.51 29.35
N LYS A 1105 18.00 -10.11 29.99
CA LYS A 1105 18.95 -9.48 30.90
C LYS A 1105 18.29 -8.81 32.12
N VAL A 1106 17.01 -9.06 32.40
CA VAL A 1106 16.36 -8.59 33.64
C VAL A 1106 16.94 -9.33 34.84
N PHE A 1107 17.30 -10.60 34.65
CA PHE A 1107 18.10 -11.40 35.58
C PHE A 1107 19.38 -11.88 34.90
N ASP A 1108 20.44 -12.07 35.68
CA ASP A 1108 21.68 -12.69 35.21
C ASP A 1108 21.62 -14.23 35.24
N GLY A 1109 22.68 -14.88 34.75
CA GLY A 1109 22.77 -16.35 34.71
C GLY A 1109 22.82 -17.04 36.07
N THR A 1110 22.86 -16.29 37.17
CA THR A 1110 22.82 -16.79 38.55
C THR A 1110 21.49 -16.48 39.25
N GLY A 1111 20.55 -15.84 38.55
CA GLY A 1111 19.24 -15.46 39.05
C GLY A 1111 19.20 -14.16 39.85
N HIS A 1112 20.27 -13.34 39.82
CA HIS A 1112 20.24 -12.01 40.43
C HIS A 1112 19.57 -11.01 39.49
N SER A 1113 18.66 -10.18 40.04
CA SER A 1113 18.10 -9.05 39.29
C SER A 1113 19.22 -8.10 38.85
N THR A 1114 19.14 -7.62 37.61
CA THR A 1114 20.08 -6.64 37.08
C THR A 1114 19.48 -5.23 37.19
N PRO A 1115 20.26 -4.16 36.98
CA PRO A 1115 19.73 -2.80 36.94
C PRO A 1115 18.57 -2.58 35.95
N LEU A 1116 18.40 -3.46 34.93
CA LEU A 1116 17.30 -3.38 33.98
C LEU A 1116 15.92 -3.61 34.62
N ILE A 1117 15.84 -4.33 35.75
CA ILE A 1117 14.57 -4.49 36.44
C ILE A 1117 14.01 -3.14 36.93
N GLY A 1118 14.90 -2.19 37.23
CA GLY A 1118 14.55 -0.83 37.65
C GLY A 1118 13.81 -0.03 36.57
N THR A 1119 13.91 -0.42 35.30
CA THR A 1119 13.08 0.16 34.22
C THR A 1119 11.59 -0.04 34.50
N TYR A 1120 11.22 -1.19 35.09
CA TYR A 1120 9.83 -1.48 35.44
C TYR A 1120 9.35 -0.70 36.67
N ASP A 1121 10.25 -0.34 37.58
CA ASP A 1121 9.91 0.60 38.67
C ASP A 1121 9.54 1.99 38.13
N GLU A 1122 10.25 2.46 37.11
CA GLU A 1122 9.93 3.72 36.42
C GLU A 1122 8.59 3.65 35.69
N ILE A 1123 8.37 2.60 34.89
CA ILE A 1123 7.10 2.38 34.18
C ILE A 1123 5.94 2.28 35.19
N SER A 1124 6.12 1.52 36.27
CA SER A 1124 5.11 1.33 37.31
C SER A 1124 4.78 2.64 38.02
N ARG A 1125 5.79 3.44 38.40
CA ARG A 1125 5.57 4.77 38.99
C ARG A 1125 4.85 5.72 38.04
N LYS A 1126 5.12 5.63 36.74
CA LYS A 1126 4.53 6.52 35.73
C LYS A 1126 3.09 6.15 35.37
N PHE A 1127 2.76 4.86 35.26
CA PHE A 1127 1.50 4.40 34.66
C PHE A 1127 0.63 3.49 35.54
N ILE A 1128 1.20 2.81 36.53
CA ILE A 1128 0.49 1.79 37.33
C ILE A 1128 0.09 2.33 38.70
N LYS A 1129 1.04 2.88 39.46
CA LYS A 1129 0.80 3.44 40.79
C LYS A 1129 0.07 4.78 40.62
N LYS A 1130 -1.11 4.92 41.22
CA LYS A 1130 -1.80 6.23 41.30
C LYS A 1130 -0.85 7.22 41.97
N GLN A 1131 -0.55 8.34 41.31
CA GLN A 1131 0.02 9.50 42.00
C GLN A 1131 -1.03 9.92 43.02
N ASN A 1132 -0.74 9.67 44.31
CA ASN A 1132 -1.57 10.13 45.42
C ASN A 1132 -1.56 11.65 45.51
#